data_AF-A0A845ST88-F1
#
_entry.id   AF-A0A845ST88-F1
#
_cell.length_a   1.000
_cell.length_b   1.000
_cell.length_c   1.000
_cell.angle_alpha   90.00
_cell.angle_beta   90.00
_cell.angle_gamma   90.00
#
_symmetry.space_group_name_H-M   'P 1'
#
loop_
_entity.id
_entity.type
_entity.pdbx_description
1 polymer ?
#
loop_
_entity_poly.entity_id
_entity_poly.type
_entity_poly.pdbx_seq_one_letter_code
_entity_poly.pdbx_strand_id
1 'polypeptide(L)'
;MEGFEEVPPLDGMFAPLDVRSELKQAFVRWLPRPYYTRVALGSGEKVNELDLLSLCEHWRLEYPGEAKDLAKSWDESEERKADDGPFFNELVRLGWVFFDGGRWIMQGTPLGTLSLINYPSPSTKIFLEGLSKPRLIAKTDQQPTAVLALAKKILAEFWLEQYVPIENPEWFLSRLWERLCPAEPINTENNVTSLQAPVSENRASFKAANTDAVDCAFLEWAAWCHVIRGYGKWERQWSLSQQRFCREAAHRALARQTLWNGWDCDLARYVKVLQETYAIPLNQLRFASSAGKAPPRTIVARAGWLASREVEHLMMERLMMQRHGPNTVNFAFGLLCSELEKTDIGPGIMAAAEAILSYAVNHPMALLQLRFRVDSNPGLLVDMLLYRPTACLAAKWTIEWQPKSGRNNDLNRGREAQTKTFAVQDSLSVIAYHLNASSISLEECASLITWCYTSSTGMGRAIADPRRPVGRQLLGIFAKQNEQVQSEVLRHLVDQAAYENNIPRACFSGVLDGMNSLPLVTEAAIRPVIALYSVFARKQRLDWTDVAGLSSDMAGRLVAAAFAQATSDRDTFLIPFDGMELIHEASRDEEPTVRSSVARTMRIHIRLLARAVSGWPYETLPSVLCEVLKKLISRSVIEHDEKGRIGALTDRYSPTHSQSRETGSPAQDLASAWSKLDKSNQGDLLQVFGQSDDPVFLAELCQFLPTTAKPGIKARLRQLKPAEASVFWTWPELHHRIETLLIAGEYELAREHLEDVRQDVGKAPQQYWLALFALELQLFLKEEKWTALDSTTIPSKLDAATARQANDQLDFYRATSQLLRPGGDLASARTELQRLSSQPGASSTYRDNYFAVAIQQIIGPTSHPLSGADKLTGERLLGEINNAVAADNKLASNSLLANRAYLLFALQRPAAALESVAKRRSEVRSSELEMVVVLAKYEMGHQDEAMAILDTAIKEFETDKRLVLLKEDLQAGTPASSVTSATVAVDSVSSIRAALQQLSQLPISLVGDVLGPPGLGFRGYLIREVSKAVASLQRIAGMLRDRKNSADEARIENDLNSAVREILSASLALAKWDVADQSLGGITANGNPGERDAVIRVSGQEISVYEALVCKGLDRTNIKKHFDKLLAYGTCDIYFHVIYSYAQDVKPLLDYVRRMLEHEILPSLSYRGCEALTPPDFETSGYLATYNVDHREIAVVFLIADLKIRTA
;
A
#
# COMPACT_ATOMS: atom_id res chain seq x y z
N MET A 1 -14.95 20.18 9.08
CA MET A 1 -16.33 19.74 8.85
C MET A 1 -16.86 19.26 10.19
N GLU A 2 -17.45 20.19 10.94
CA GLU A 2 -18.20 19.93 12.17
C GLU A 2 -19.69 19.88 11.80
N GLY A 3 -20.41 18.93 12.37
CA GLY A 3 -21.81 18.61 12.05
C GLY A 3 -21.92 17.26 11.35
N PHE A 4 -22.04 16.19 12.13
CA PHE A 4 -22.43 14.88 11.60
C PHE A 4 -23.89 14.98 11.16
N GLU A 5 -24.18 14.90 9.85
CA GLU A 5 -25.54 14.73 9.37
C GLU A 5 -26.12 13.44 9.98
N GLU A 6 -27.32 13.53 10.54
CA GLU A 6 -28.03 12.40 11.11
C GLU A 6 -28.38 11.41 10.01
N VAL A 7 -28.04 10.12 10.18
CA VAL A 7 -28.40 9.06 9.22
C VAL A 7 -29.78 8.49 9.62
N PRO A 8 -30.85 8.75 8.84
CA PRO A 8 -32.15 8.16 9.10
C PRO A 8 -32.22 6.70 8.61
N PRO A 9 -33.10 5.86 9.17
CA PRO A 9 -33.44 4.57 8.57
C PRO A 9 -33.99 4.75 7.15
N LEU A 10 -33.78 3.77 6.27
CA LEU A 10 -34.29 3.84 4.90
C LEU A 10 -35.83 3.78 4.86
N ASP A 11 -36.45 4.78 4.23
CA ASP A 11 -37.90 4.82 3.96
C ASP A 11 -38.29 3.92 2.76
N GLY A 12 -39.57 3.54 2.66
CA GLY A 12 -40.07 2.81 1.48
C GLY A 12 -39.95 1.28 1.54
N MET A 13 -39.40 0.70 2.60
CA MET A 13 -39.20 -0.76 2.74
C MET A 13 -40.50 -1.60 2.80
N PHE A 14 -41.67 -0.97 2.79
CA PHE A 14 -42.96 -1.64 2.54
C PHE A 14 -43.11 -2.12 1.08
N ALA A 15 -42.28 -1.62 0.15
CA ALA A 15 -42.17 -2.06 -1.24
C ALA A 15 -40.70 -2.39 -1.61
N PRO A 16 -40.14 -3.51 -1.14
CA PRO A 16 -38.70 -3.82 -1.28
C PRO A 16 -38.20 -3.92 -2.73
N LEU A 17 -39.07 -4.29 -3.68
CA LEU A 17 -38.72 -4.38 -5.09
C LEU A 17 -38.49 -3.01 -5.73
N ASP A 18 -39.29 -2.01 -5.33
CA ASP A 18 -39.16 -0.63 -5.82
C ASP A 18 -37.88 -0.02 -5.25
N VAL A 19 -37.65 -0.18 -3.94
CA VAL A 19 -36.41 0.24 -3.27
C VAL A 19 -35.17 -0.40 -3.91
N ARG A 20 -35.22 -1.70 -4.20
CA ARG A 20 -34.13 -2.41 -4.88
C ARG A 20 -33.85 -1.79 -6.26
N SER A 21 -34.88 -1.53 -7.05
CA SER A 21 -34.74 -0.96 -8.40
C SER A 21 -34.12 0.43 -8.36
N GLU A 22 -34.61 1.32 -7.49
CA GLU A 22 -34.12 2.68 -7.34
C GLU A 22 -32.67 2.74 -6.85
N LEU A 23 -32.35 2.00 -5.78
CA LEU A 23 -30.99 1.94 -5.24
C LEU A 23 -30.00 1.36 -6.26
N LYS A 24 -30.39 0.35 -7.05
CA LYS A 24 -29.52 -0.21 -8.10
C LYS A 24 -29.15 0.83 -9.14
N GLN A 25 -30.11 1.62 -9.60
CA GLN A 25 -29.86 2.70 -10.55
C GLN A 25 -28.96 3.77 -9.94
N ALA A 26 -29.17 4.11 -8.66
CA ALA A 26 -28.37 5.07 -7.93
C ALA A 26 -26.92 4.60 -7.74
N PHE A 27 -26.70 3.37 -7.27
CA PHE A 27 -25.36 2.80 -7.04
C PHE A 27 -24.57 2.67 -8.34
N VAL A 28 -25.20 2.23 -9.44
CA VAL A 28 -24.54 2.17 -10.76
C VAL A 28 -24.14 3.56 -11.26
N ARG A 29 -24.89 4.60 -10.90
CA ARG A 29 -24.58 6.00 -11.23
C ARG A 29 -23.47 6.59 -10.35
N TRP A 30 -23.47 6.30 -9.06
CA TRP A 30 -22.55 6.91 -8.09
C TRP A 30 -21.19 6.21 -7.99
N LEU A 31 -21.16 4.90 -8.26
CA LEU A 31 -19.96 4.06 -8.22
C LEU A 31 -19.51 3.75 -9.66
N PRO A 32 -18.55 4.51 -10.22
CA PRO A 32 -18.13 4.34 -11.61
C PRO A 32 -17.52 2.96 -11.85
N ARG A 33 -17.86 2.36 -12.99
CA ARG A 33 -17.32 1.08 -13.43
C ARG A 33 -15.88 1.24 -13.92
N PRO A 34 -14.97 0.31 -13.61
CA PRO A 34 -13.66 0.28 -14.24
C PRO A 34 -13.82 0.12 -15.76
N TYR A 35 -13.22 1.04 -16.54
CA TYR A 35 -13.10 0.89 -17.99
C TYR A 35 -12.13 -0.26 -18.28
N TYR A 36 -12.65 -1.48 -18.39
CA TYR A 36 -11.92 -2.55 -19.06
C TYR A 36 -12.09 -2.33 -20.56
N THR A 37 -11.03 -1.85 -21.22
CA THR A 37 -10.94 -1.89 -22.67
C THR A 37 -11.14 -3.34 -23.09
N ARG A 38 -12.21 -3.63 -23.83
CA ARG A 38 -12.35 -4.95 -24.45
C ARG A 38 -11.06 -5.21 -25.20
N VAL A 39 -10.36 -6.30 -24.88
CA VAL A 39 -9.22 -6.78 -25.67
C VAL A 39 -9.74 -6.90 -27.09
N ALA A 40 -9.23 -6.07 -28.00
CA ALA A 40 -9.55 -6.18 -29.41
C ALA A 40 -9.11 -7.58 -29.85
N LEU A 41 -10.08 -8.44 -30.21
CA LEU A 41 -9.77 -9.69 -30.87
C LEU A 41 -8.92 -9.36 -32.11
N GLY A 42 -7.77 -10.02 -32.23
CA GLY A 42 -6.79 -9.76 -33.28
C GLY A 42 -7.40 -9.85 -34.69
N SER A 43 -6.72 -9.26 -35.66
CA SER A 43 -7.14 -9.14 -37.06
C SER A 43 -7.09 -10.46 -37.86
N GLY A 44 -7.38 -11.60 -37.23
CA GLY A 44 -7.39 -12.93 -37.86
C GLY A 44 -8.71 -13.28 -38.54
N GLU A 45 -8.71 -14.39 -39.29
CA GLU A 45 -9.92 -14.96 -39.90
C GLU A 45 -10.95 -15.34 -38.81
N LYS A 46 -12.19 -14.87 -38.93
CA LYS A 46 -13.29 -15.11 -37.97
C LYS A 46 -14.28 -16.12 -38.54
N VAL A 47 -14.84 -16.96 -37.68
CA VAL A 47 -15.93 -17.88 -38.01
C VAL A 47 -17.26 -17.12 -37.94
N ASN A 48 -18.13 -17.32 -38.93
CA ASN A 48 -19.49 -16.78 -38.92
C ASN A 48 -20.33 -17.49 -37.85
N GLU A 49 -21.04 -16.74 -37.02
CA GLU A 49 -21.82 -17.28 -35.91
C GLU A 49 -22.99 -18.17 -36.37
N LEU A 50 -23.56 -17.95 -37.56
CA LEU A 50 -24.62 -18.80 -38.13
C LEU A 50 -24.07 -20.15 -38.57
N ASP A 51 -22.87 -20.19 -39.15
CA ASP A 51 -22.20 -21.44 -39.52
C ASP A 51 -21.83 -22.25 -38.28
N LEU A 52 -21.43 -21.57 -37.20
CA LEU A 52 -21.16 -22.21 -35.91
C LEU A 52 -22.44 -22.73 -35.25
N LEU A 53 -23.56 -22.02 -35.35
CA LEU A 53 -24.87 -22.50 -34.88
C LEU A 53 -25.33 -23.73 -35.66
N SER A 54 -25.12 -23.76 -36.98
CA SER A 54 -25.37 -24.93 -37.83
C SER A 54 -24.49 -26.11 -37.44
N LEU A 55 -23.22 -25.87 -37.11
CA LEU A 55 -22.32 -26.90 -36.58
C LEU A 55 -22.87 -27.50 -35.26
N CYS A 56 -23.40 -26.67 -34.36
CA CYS A 56 -23.96 -27.13 -33.08
C CYS A 56 -25.24 -27.99 -33.22
N GLU A 57 -25.91 -27.96 -34.38
CA GLU A 57 -27.04 -28.85 -34.67
C GLU A 57 -26.59 -30.30 -34.93
N HIS A 58 -25.38 -30.47 -35.47
CA HIS A 58 -24.83 -31.77 -35.87
C HIS A 58 -23.68 -32.28 -34.98
N TRP A 59 -23.05 -31.39 -34.24
CA TRP A 59 -21.97 -31.68 -33.30
C TRP A 59 -22.31 -31.11 -31.94
N ARG A 60 -21.88 -31.80 -30.88
CA ARG A 60 -21.86 -31.28 -29.51
C ARG A 60 -20.43 -31.13 -29.03
N LEU A 61 -20.26 -30.23 -28.08
CA LEU A 61 -19.01 -30.05 -27.36
C LEU A 61 -19.17 -30.68 -25.98
N GLU A 62 -18.29 -31.62 -25.65
CA GLU A 62 -18.31 -32.34 -24.37
C GLU A 62 -16.91 -32.42 -23.77
N TYR A 63 -16.85 -32.59 -22.46
CA TYR A 63 -15.63 -32.92 -21.75
C TYR A 63 -15.61 -34.40 -21.37
N PRO A 64 -14.46 -35.10 -21.47
CA PRO A 64 -14.36 -36.48 -21.00
C PRO A 64 -14.81 -36.68 -19.55
N GLY A 65 -14.59 -35.68 -18.69
CA GLY A 65 -15.05 -35.67 -17.31
C GLY A 65 -16.58 -35.72 -17.11
N GLU A 66 -17.38 -35.51 -18.16
CA GLU A 66 -18.85 -35.55 -18.13
C GLU A 66 -19.43 -36.95 -18.34
N ALA A 67 -18.60 -37.93 -18.73
CA ALA A 67 -19.05 -39.28 -19.02
C ALA A 67 -19.67 -39.95 -17.77
N LYS A 68 -20.91 -40.44 -17.91
CA LYS A 68 -21.65 -41.10 -16.81
C LYS A 68 -20.96 -42.38 -16.31
N ASP A 69 -20.22 -43.05 -17.20
CA ASP A 69 -19.47 -44.29 -16.95
C ASP A 69 -17.96 -44.07 -16.80
N LEU A 70 -17.51 -42.83 -16.59
CA LEU A 70 -16.08 -42.47 -16.52
C LEU A 70 -15.28 -43.38 -15.57
N ALA A 71 -15.78 -43.62 -14.35
CA ALA A 71 -15.12 -44.46 -13.36
C ALA A 71 -14.89 -45.89 -13.89
N LYS A 72 -15.93 -46.49 -14.48
CA LYS A 72 -15.85 -47.82 -15.09
C LYS A 72 -14.90 -47.83 -16.28
N SER A 73 -14.98 -46.82 -17.15
CA SER A 73 -14.11 -46.72 -18.33
C SER A 73 -12.63 -46.62 -17.98
N TRP A 74 -12.28 -45.90 -16.90
CA TRP A 74 -10.92 -45.82 -16.37
C TRP A 74 -10.49 -47.13 -15.71
N ASP A 75 -11.32 -47.67 -14.82
CA ASP A 75 -11.04 -48.89 -14.07
C ASP A 75 -10.90 -50.11 -14.98
N GLU A 76 -11.54 -50.13 -16.15
CA GLU A 76 -11.43 -51.21 -17.13
C GLU A 76 -10.38 -50.95 -18.22
N SER A 77 -9.83 -49.73 -18.32
CA SER A 77 -8.87 -49.32 -19.38
C SER A 77 -7.60 -50.18 -19.38
N GLU A 78 -7.14 -50.55 -20.57
CA GLU A 78 -5.93 -51.34 -20.76
C GLU A 78 -4.67 -50.53 -20.41
N GLU A 79 -4.70 -49.22 -20.65
CA GLU A 79 -3.62 -48.28 -20.33
C GLU A 79 -3.32 -48.24 -18.83
N ARG A 80 -4.36 -48.21 -17.97
CA ARG A 80 -4.19 -48.31 -16.51
C ARG A 80 -3.73 -49.70 -16.08
N LYS A 81 -4.20 -50.80 -16.70
CA LYS A 81 -3.72 -52.17 -16.34
C LYS A 81 -2.24 -52.31 -16.66
N ALA A 82 -1.80 -51.71 -17.75
CA ALA A 82 -0.44 -51.82 -18.24
C ALA A 82 0.60 -51.16 -17.31
N ASP A 83 0.24 -50.09 -16.59
CA ASP A 83 1.15 -49.39 -15.68
C ASP A 83 0.73 -49.42 -14.20
N ASP A 84 -0.18 -50.33 -13.85
CA ASP A 84 -0.72 -50.55 -12.49
C ASP A 84 -1.24 -49.25 -11.83
N GLY A 85 -1.91 -48.42 -12.64
CA GLY A 85 -2.49 -47.16 -12.18
C GLY A 85 -3.63 -47.35 -11.16
N PRO A 86 -3.86 -46.38 -10.26
CA PRO A 86 -4.88 -46.45 -9.21
C PRO A 86 -6.31 -46.53 -9.76
N PHE A 87 -7.19 -47.17 -9.00
CA PHE A 87 -8.63 -47.19 -9.32
C PHE A 87 -9.25 -45.79 -9.15
N PHE A 88 -10.35 -45.52 -9.86
CA PHE A 88 -11.01 -44.21 -9.84
C PHE A 88 -11.42 -43.78 -8.43
N ASN A 89 -11.95 -44.71 -7.62
CA ASN A 89 -12.29 -44.43 -6.22
C ASN A 89 -11.07 -44.07 -5.37
N GLU A 90 -9.88 -44.58 -5.70
CA GLU A 90 -8.64 -44.18 -5.03
C GLU A 90 -8.20 -42.79 -5.47
N LEU A 91 -8.35 -42.45 -6.75
CA LEU A 91 -8.12 -41.08 -7.24
C LEU A 91 -9.03 -40.07 -6.52
N VAL A 92 -10.30 -40.40 -6.29
CA VAL A 92 -11.23 -39.56 -5.51
C VAL A 92 -10.76 -39.44 -4.06
N ARG A 93 -10.47 -40.57 -3.40
CA ARG A 93 -10.06 -40.62 -1.98
C ARG A 93 -8.76 -39.87 -1.72
N LEU A 94 -7.80 -39.95 -2.65
CA LEU A 94 -6.49 -39.31 -2.56
C LEU A 94 -6.52 -37.84 -3.03
N GLY A 95 -7.65 -37.33 -3.53
CA GLY A 95 -7.79 -35.94 -3.92
C GLY A 95 -7.20 -35.60 -5.30
N TRP A 96 -7.07 -36.57 -6.19
CA TRP A 96 -6.66 -36.34 -7.58
C TRP A 96 -7.80 -35.81 -8.45
N VAL A 97 -9.05 -36.21 -8.16
CA VAL A 97 -10.24 -35.79 -8.90
C VAL A 97 -11.33 -35.25 -7.99
N PHE A 98 -12.04 -34.24 -8.48
CA PHE A 98 -13.14 -33.58 -7.80
C PHE A 98 -14.32 -33.43 -8.75
N PHE A 99 -15.54 -33.58 -8.23
CA PHE A 99 -16.73 -33.28 -9.01
C PHE A 99 -17.04 -31.78 -8.88
N ASP A 100 -17.11 -31.06 -10.01
CA ASP A 100 -17.33 -29.61 -10.05
C ASP A 100 -18.81 -29.19 -10.19
N GLY A 101 -19.72 -30.17 -10.09
CA GLY A 101 -21.17 -29.98 -10.23
C GLY A 101 -21.72 -30.49 -11.57
N GLY A 102 -20.86 -30.65 -12.57
CA GLY A 102 -21.20 -31.18 -13.89
C GLY A 102 -20.24 -32.25 -14.41
N ARG A 103 -18.96 -32.13 -14.03
CA ARG A 103 -17.88 -32.99 -14.53
C ARG A 103 -16.85 -33.32 -13.44
N TRP A 104 -16.16 -34.44 -13.63
CA TRP A 104 -14.96 -34.76 -12.87
C TRP A 104 -13.75 -34.02 -13.42
N ILE A 105 -13.00 -33.34 -12.56
CA ILE A 105 -11.83 -32.55 -12.93
C ILE A 105 -10.64 -32.84 -12.01
N MET A 106 -9.44 -32.66 -12.54
CA MET A 106 -8.24 -32.46 -11.72
C MET A 106 -8.16 -30.97 -11.35
N GLN A 107 -7.93 -30.67 -10.08
CA GLN A 107 -7.85 -29.28 -9.62
C GLN A 107 -6.53 -28.62 -10.05
N GLY A 108 -6.58 -27.37 -10.51
CA GLY A 108 -5.39 -26.62 -10.94
C GLY A 108 -4.40 -26.31 -9.80
N THR A 109 -3.16 -25.95 -10.17
CA THR A 109 -2.08 -25.59 -9.24
C THR A 109 -1.56 -24.16 -9.51
N PRO A 110 -0.82 -23.56 -8.56
CA PRO A 110 -0.12 -22.30 -8.77
C PRO A 110 0.71 -22.23 -10.04
N LEU A 111 0.87 -21.03 -10.60
CA LEU A 111 1.67 -20.83 -11.81
C LEU A 111 3.10 -21.34 -11.63
N GLY A 112 3.64 -22.01 -12.66
CA GLY A 112 4.99 -22.56 -12.64
C GLY A 112 5.16 -23.85 -11.83
N THR A 113 4.11 -24.37 -11.17
CA THR A 113 4.22 -25.59 -10.35
C THR A 113 3.77 -26.89 -11.03
N LEU A 114 3.15 -26.80 -12.21
CA LEU A 114 2.59 -27.96 -12.92
C LEU A 114 3.62 -29.04 -13.25
N SER A 115 4.85 -28.65 -13.58
CA SER A 115 5.95 -29.59 -13.88
C SER A 115 6.44 -30.36 -12.65
N LEU A 116 6.06 -29.91 -11.45
CA LEU A 116 6.49 -30.50 -10.18
C LEU A 116 5.54 -31.59 -9.67
N ILE A 117 4.36 -31.74 -10.30
CA ILE A 117 3.35 -32.71 -9.87
C ILE A 117 3.89 -34.14 -10.08
N ASN A 118 3.95 -34.92 -9.01
CA ASN A 118 4.35 -36.32 -9.06
C ASN A 118 3.12 -37.22 -9.28
N TYR A 119 2.82 -37.54 -10.54
CA TYR A 119 1.68 -38.40 -10.89
C TYR A 119 1.93 -39.88 -10.53
N PRO A 120 0.88 -40.65 -10.17
CA PRO A 120 1.04 -42.06 -9.81
C PRO A 120 1.58 -42.93 -10.96
N SER A 121 1.16 -42.63 -12.19
CA SER A 121 1.63 -43.32 -13.40
C SER A 121 1.49 -42.41 -14.64
N PRO A 122 2.20 -42.71 -15.75
CA PRO A 122 2.03 -41.99 -17.01
C PRO A 122 0.60 -42.03 -17.57
N SER A 123 -0.10 -43.17 -17.49
CA SER A 123 -1.50 -43.29 -17.92
C SER A 123 -2.41 -42.40 -17.07
N THR A 124 -2.16 -42.35 -15.75
CA THR A 124 -2.91 -41.51 -14.81
C THR A 124 -2.74 -40.03 -15.13
N LYS A 125 -1.52 -39.59 -15.47
CA LYS A 125 -1.26 -38.21 -15.91
C LYS A 125 -2.09 -37.86 -17.15
N ILE A 126 -2.06 -38.70 -18.18
CA ILE A 126 -2.78 -38.47 -19.43
C ILE A 126 -4.29 -38.41 -19.19
N PHE A 127 -4.81 -39.31 -18.35
CA PHE A 127 -6.21 -39.34 -17.96
C PHE A 127 -6.62 -38.05 -17.25
N LEU A 128 -5.94 -37.67 -16.17
CA LEU A 128 -6.26 -36.51 -15.35
C LEU A 128 -6.17 -35.20 -16.13
N GLU A 129 -5.10 -35.00 -16.91
CA GLU A 129 -4.96 -33.82 -17.78
C GLU A 129 -6.00 -33.83 -18.92
N GLY A 130 -6.50 -34.99 -19.31
CA GLY A 130 -7.49 -35.18 -20.37
C GLY A 130 -8.93 -34.88 -19.94
N LEU A 131 -9.26 -34.98 -18.65
CA LEU A 131 -10.64 -34.83 -18.14
C LEU A 131 -11.29 -33.50 -18.53
N SER A 132 -10.49 -32.43 -18.57
CA SER A 132 -10.95 -31.08 -18.86
C SER A 132 -10.63 -30.63 -20.29
N LYS A 133 -10.19 -31.50 -21.20
CA LYS A 133 -9.94 -31.11 -22.60
C LYS A 133 -11.24 -31.19 -23.42
N PRO A 134 -11.72 -30.10 -24.03
CA PRO A 134 -12.97 -30.11 -24.79
C PRO A 134 -12.82 -30.97 -26.06
N ARG A 135 -13.87 -31.72 -26.40
CA ARG A 135 -13.92 -32.56 -27.60
C ARG A 135 -15.21 -32.30 -28.38
N LEU A 136 -15.08 -32.23 -29.70
CA LEU A 136 -16.21 -32.12 -30.60
C LEU A 136 -16.68 -33.52 -31.00
N ILE A 137 -17.94 -33.85 -30.69
CA ILE A 137 -18.53 -35.18 -30.90
C ILE A 137 -19.74 -35.06 -31.84
N ALA A 138 -19.77 -35.91 -32.86
CA ALA A 138 -20.87 -35.96 -33.82
C ALA A 138 -22.15 -36.46 -33.13
N LYS A 139 -23.26 -35.72 -33.30
CA LYS A 139 -24.60 -36.14 -32.84
C LYS A 139 -25.17 -37.25 -33.75
N THR A 140 -24.78 -37.26 -35.02
CA THR A 140 -25.21 -38.21 -36.05
C THR A 140 -24.06 -38.58 -36.98
N ASP A 141 -24.09 -39.80 -37.54
CA ASP A 141 -23.07 -40.30 -38.48
C ASP A 141 -23.11 -39.61 -39.86
N GLN A 142 -24.25 -39.01 -40.22
CA GLN A 142 -24.43 -38.25 -41.45
C GLN A 142 -24.41 -36.75 -41.15
N GLN A 143 -23.56 -36.01 -41.88
CA GLN A 143 -23.38 -34.56 -41.68
C GLN A 143 -23.25 -33.83 -43.02
N PRO A 144 -23.77 -32.59 -43.12
CA PRO A 144 -23.56 -31.76 -44.31
C PRO A 144 -22.07 -31.49 -44.58
N THR A 145 -21.67 -31.48 -45.85
CA THR A 145 -20.26 -31.31 -46.26
C THR A 145 -19.64 -30.01 -45.72
N ALA A 146 -20.41 -28.92 -45.68
CA ALA A 146 -19.96 -27.63 -45.16
C ALA A 146 -19.69 -27.67 -43.63
N VAL A 147 -20.54 -28.35 -42.86
CA VAL A 147 -20.38 -28.53 -41.41
C VAL A 147 -19.18 -29.40 -41.10
N LEU A 148 -18.97 -30.46 -41.88
CA LEU A 148 -17.80 -31.35 -41.75
C LEU A 148 -16.48 -30.63 -42.10
N ALA A 149 -16.49 -29.72 -43.07
CA ALA A 149 -15.34 -28.87 -43.38
C ALA A 149 -15.00 -27.91 -42.23
N LEU A 150 -16.02 -27.28 -41.62
CA LEU A 150 -15.83 -26.38 -40.47
C LEU A 150 -15.33 -27.14 -39.22
N ALA A 151 -15.90 -28.30 -38.91
CA ALA A 151 -15.45 -29.14 -37.80
C ALA A 151 -13.98 -29.58 -37.97
N LYS A 152 -13.58 -30.00 -39.18
CA LYS A 152 -12.17 -30.32 -39.50
C LYS A 152 -11.26 -29.11 -39.35
N LYS A 153 -11.70 -27.92 -39.76
CA LYS A 153 -10.94 -26.67 -39.59
C LYS A 153 -10.72 -26.34 -38.11
N ILE A 154 -11.78 -26.39 -37.28
CA ILE A 154 -11.70 -26.17 -35.83
C ILE A 154 -10.67 -27.09 -35.17
N LEU A 155 -10.63 -28.37 -35.58
CA LEU A 155 -9.69 -29.36 -35.04
C LEU A 155 -8.26 -29.15 -35.57
N ALA A 156 -8.09 -28.87 -36.85
CA ALA A 156 -6.77 -28.70 -37.47
C ALA A 156 -6.02 -27.45 -36.96
N GLU A 157 -6.76 -26.38 -36.65
CA GLU A 157 -6.22 -25.12 -36.13
C GLU A 157 -6.12 -25.11 -34.59
N PHE A 158 -6.39 -26.24 -33.92
CA PHE A 158 -6.39 -26.35 -32.45
C PHE A 158 -7.27 -25.31 -31.74
N TRP A 159 -8.34 -24.84 -32.39
CA TRP A 159 -9.19 -23.77 -31.87
C TRP A 159 -9.94 -24.17 -30.59
N LEU A 160 -10.18 -25.46 -30.36
CA LEU A 160 -10.76 -25.95 -29.10
C LEU A 160 -9.82 -25.75 -27.89
N GLU A 161 -8.50 -25.72 -28.12
CA GLU A 161 -7.49 -25.56 -27.07
C GLU A 161 -7.07 -24.09 -26.88
N GLN A 162 -7.25 -23.24 -27.89
CA GLN A 162 -6.87 -21.83 -27.86
C GLN A 162 -8.06 -20.90 -27.62
N TYR A 163 -8.92 -20.79 -28.63
CA TYR A 163 -10.29 -20.28 -28.65
C TYR A 163 -10.82 -20.31 -30.09
N VAL A 164 -12.14 -20.36 -30.27
CA VAL A 164 -12.79 -20.18 -31.58
C VAL A 164 -13.07 -18.68 -31.82
N PRO A 165 -12.48 -18.05 -32.85
CA PRO A 165 -12.63 -16.62 -33.10
C PRO A 165 -13.97 -16.29 -33.77
N ILE A 166 -14.83 -15.52 -33.08
CA ILE A 166 -16.11 -15.00 -33.61
C ILE A 166 -16.27 -13.51 -33.28
N GLU A 167 -17.17 -12.82 -33.97
CA GLU A 167 -17.35 -11.37 -33.85
C GLU A 167 -18.25 -10.98 -32.66
N ASN A 168 -19.33 -11.73 -32.44
CA ASN A 168 -20.29 -11.50 -31.37
C ASN A 168 -20.56 -12.75 -30.51
N PRO A 169 -19.64 -13.09 -29.58
CA PRO A 169 -19.78 -14.26 -28.71
C PRO A 169 -21.06 -14.29 -27.86
N GLU A 170 -21.47 -13.13 -27.34
CA GLU A 170 -22.64 -13.05 -26.46
C GLU A 170 -23.94 -13.33 -27.22
N TRP A 171 -24.07 -12.82 -28.45
CA TRP A 171 -25.21 -13.11 -29.30
C TRP A 171 -25.28 -14.61 -29.64
N PHE A 172 -24.15 -15.20 -30.03
CA PHE A 172 -24.08 -16.63 -30.35
C PHE A 172 -24.51 -17.49 -29.16
N LEU A 173 -23.96 -17.24 -27.97
CA LEU A 173 -24.27 -18.01 -26.75
C LEU A 173 -25.73 -17.92 -26.34
N SER A 174 -26.34 -16.74 -26.48
CA SER A 174 -27.77 -16.56 -26.22
C SER A 174 -28.61 -17.45 -27.14
N ARG A 175 -28.32 -17.44 -28.45
CA ARG A 175 -29.05 -18.24 -29.44
C ARG A 175 -28.78 -19.73 -29.32
N LEU A 176 -27.58 -20.10 -28.89
CA LEU A 176 -27.23 -21.48 -28.63
C LEU A 176 -28.06 -22.05 -27.47
N TRP A 177 -28.17 -21.33 -26.34
CA TRP A 177 -29.01 -21.79 -25.23
C TRP A 177 -30.48 -21.95 -25.65
N GLU A 178 -31.03 -21.01 -26.42
CA GLU A 178 -32.40 -21.09 -26.93
C GLU A 178 -32.68 -22.38 -27.71
N ARG A 179 -31.67 -22.87 -28.47
CA ARG A 179 -31.76 -24.09 -29.29
C ARG A 179 -31.47 -25.37 -28.49
N LEU A 180 -30.53 -25.32 -27.54
CA LEU A 180 -30.17 -26.47 -26.71
C LEU A 180 -31.24 -26.75 -25.63
N CYS A 181 -31.92 -25.71 -25.16
CA CYS A 181 -32.91 -25.83 -24.10
C CYS A 181 -34.08 -26.73 -24.56
N PRO A 182 -34.39 -27.82 -23.83
CA PRO A 182 -35.51 -28.70 -24.15
C PRO A 182 -36.85 -27.94 -24.17
N ALA A 183 -37.71 -28.26 -25.14
CA ALA A 183 -39.07 -27.72 -25.19
C ALA A 183 -39.92 -28.31 -24.05
N GLU A 184 -40.78 -27.50 -23.43
CA GLU A 184 -41.81 -28.04 -22.54
C GLU A 184 -42.79 -28.88 -23.37
N PRO A 185 -43.15 -30.10 -22.93
CA PRO A 185 -44.18 -30.86 -23.60
C PRO A 185 -45.50 -30.08 -23.51
N ILE A 186 -46.06 -29.73 -24.67
CA ILE A 186 -47.42 -29.20 -24.76
C ILE A 186 -48.34 -30.33 -24.29
N ASN A 187 -48.99 -30.15 -23.12
CA ASN A 187 -50.09 -31.00 -22.71
C ASN A 187 -51.20 -30.91 -23.78
N THR A 188 -51.15 -31.82 -24.75
CA THR A 188 -52.22 -32.06 -25.71
C THR A 188 -53.26 -32.97 -25.05
N GLU A 189 -53.82 -32.51 -23.94
CA GLU A 189 -55.07 -33.01 -23.41
C GLU A 189 -55.96 -31.82 -23.08
N ASN A 190 -56.52 -31.25 -24.13
CA ASN A 190 -57.77 -30.51 -24.06
C ASN A 190 -58.50 -30.66 -25.40
N ASN A 191 -59.18 -31.79 -25.54
CA ASN A 191 -60.54 -31.75 -26.02
C ASN A 191 -61.39 -32.84 -25.35
N VAL A 192 -62.30 -32.34 -24.50
CA VAL A 192 -63.62 -32.89 -24.16
C VAL A 192 -63.74 -33.80 -22.91
N THR A 193 -64.20 -33.12 -21.85
CA THR A 193 -65.10 -33.57 -20.76
C THR A 193 -64.65 -34.50 -19.61
N SER A 194 -64.78 -33.93 -18.41
CA SER A 194 -65.53 -34.43 -17.24
C SER A 194 -64.74 -34.65 -15.94
N LEU A 195 -65.47 -34.41 -14.86
CA LEU A 195 -65.09 -34.32 -13.46
C LEU A 195 -64.60 -35.64 -12.84
N GLN A 196 -63.84 -35.49 -11.75
CA GLN A 196 -63.67 -36.36 -10.58
C GLN A 196 -62.58 -37.46 -10.55
N ALA A 197 -61.64 -37.20 -9.62
CA ALA A 197 -61.01 -38.12 -8.65
C ALA A 197 -59.78 -38.96 -9.07
N PRO A 198 -58.91 -39.32 -8.09
CA PRO A 198 -57.46 -39.34 -8.24
C PRO A 198 -56.90 -40.74 -8.51
N VAL A 199 -55.83 -40.83 -9.31
CA VAL A 199 -55.00 -42.04 -9.37
C VAL A 199 -53.51 -41.67 -9.35
N SER A 200 -52.88 -42.25 -8.34
CA SER A 200 -51.45 -42.35 -8.04
C SER A 200 -50.66 -43.05 -9.16
N GLU A 201 -49.33 -43.00 -9.06
CA GLU A 201 -48.37 -43.91 -9.73
C GLU A 201 -48.15 -43.73 -11.24
N ASN A 202 -47.41 -42.68 -11.61
CA ASN A 202 -46.27 -42.73 -12.57
C ASN A 202 -45.62 -41.36 -12.87
N ARG A 203 -45.54 -40.44 -11.89
CA ARG A 203 -44.88 -39.11 -12.10
C ARG A 203 -43.38 -39.07 -11.79
N ALA A 204 -42.79 -40.13 -11.22
CA ALA A 204 -41.40 -40.12 -10.78
C ALA A 204 -40.39 -40.42 -11.91
N SER A 205 -40.71 -41.32 -12.85
CA SER A 205 -39.76 -41.68 -13.94
C SER A 205 -39.69 -40.63 -15.06
N PHE A 206 -40.77 -39.88 -15.31
CA PHE A 206 -40.85 -38.88 -16.38
C PHE A 206 -40.19 -37.52 -16.04
N LYS A 207 -40.03 -37.16 -14.76
CA LYS A 207 -39.31 -35.94 -14.35
C LYS A 207 -37.78 -36.08 -14.46
N ALA A 208 -37.25 -37.28 -14.24
CA ALA A 208 -35.80 -37.54 -14.28
C ALA A 208 -35.22 -37.38 -15.69
N ALA A 209 -35.89 -37.94 -16.70
CA ALA A 209 -35.44 -37.88 -18.10
C ALA A 209 -35.37 -36.44 -18.65
N ASN A 210 -36.31 -35.57 -18.26
CA ASN A 210 -36.30 -34.16 -18.66
C ASN A 210 -35.24 -33.35 -17.91
N THR A 211 -34.94 -33.71 -16.65
CA THR A 211 -33.89 -33.05 -15.86
C THR A 211 -32.49 -33.36 -16.42
N ASP A 212 -32.24 -34.62 -16.79
CA ASP A 212 -30.99 -35.05 -17.42
C ASP A 212 -30.75 -34.33 -18.76
N ALA A 213 -31.80 -34.18 -19.58
CA ALA A 213 -31.70 -33.46 -20.85
C ALA A 213 -31.33 -31.98 -20.67
N VAL A 214 -31.94 -31.31 -19.67
CA VAL A 214 -31.61 -29.93 -19.30
C VAL A 214 -30.17 -29.82 -18.79
N ASP A 215 -29.73 -30.76 -17.94
CA ASP A 215 -28.36 -30.74 -17.40
C ASP A 215 -27.32 -30.97 -18.52
N CYS A 216 -27.55 -31.89 -19.45
CA CYS A 216 -26.69 -32.10 -20.62
C CYS A 216 -26.62 -30.84 -21.52
N ALA A 217 -27.75 -30.20 -21.80
CA ALA A 217 -27.80 -28.96 -22.57
C ALA A 217 -27.02 -27.83 -21.88
N PHE A 218 -27.10 -27.75 -20.55
CA PHE A 218 -26.38 -26.76 -19.75
C PHE A 218 -24.86 -26.97 -19.80
N LEU A 219 -24.39 -28.22 -19.75
CA LEU A 219 -22.97 -28.56 -19.86
C LEU A 219 -22.41 -28.28 -21.26
N GLU A 220 -23.14 -28.66 -22.32
CA GLU A 220 -22.77 -28.33 -23.70
C GLU A 220 -22.66 -26.80 -23.87
N TRP A 221 -23.61 -26.05 -23.32
CA TRP A 221 -23.59 -24.58 -23.37
C TRP A 221 -22.40 -23.98 -22.59
N ALA A 222 -22.12 -24.50 -21.39
CA ALA A 222 -20.97 -24.08 -20.58
C ALA A 222 -19.63 -24.35 -21.29
N ALA A 223 -19.51 -25.50 -21.97
CA ALA A 223 -18.34 -25.85 -22.77
C ALA A 223 -18.13 -24.86 -23.93
N TRP A 224 -19.21 -24.48 -24.62
CA TRP A 224 -19.14 -23.49 -25.69
C TRP A 224 -18.74 -22.11 -25.18
N CYS A 225 -19.22 -21.69 -24.00
CA CYS A 225 -18.79 -20.45 -23.36
C CYS A 225 -17.26 -20.43 -23.14
N HIS A 226 -16.68 -21.55 -22.73
CA HIS A 226 -15.24 -21.67 -22.59
C HIS A 226 -14.49 -21.50 -23.92
N VAL A 227 -14.85 -22.31 -24.93
CA VAL A 227 -14.09 -22.38 -26.20
C VAL A 227 -14.12 -21.07 -26.97
N ILE A 228 -15.17 -20.27 -26.88
CA ILE A 228 -15.27 -18.97 -27.57
C ILE A 228 -14.83 -17.78 -26.71
N ARG A 229 -14.39 -18.01 -25.46
CA ARG A 229 -14.09 -16.99 -24.43
C ARG A 229 -15.26 -16.04 -24.14
N GLY A 230 -16.48 -16.57 -24.15
CA GLY A 230 -17.69 -15.83 -23.79
C GLY A 230 -18.04 -15.98 -22.31
N TYR A 231 -18.74 -14.99 -21.75
CA TYR A 231 -19.11 -14.96 -20.33
C TYR A 231 -20.60 -15.29 -20.15
N GLY A 232 -21.05 -16.48 -20.57
CA GLY A 232 -22.46 -16.92 -20.58
C GLY A 232 -23.40 -16.05 -19.72
N LYS A 233 -24.05 -15.08 -20.37
CA LYS A 233 -24.85 -14.05 -19.70
C LYS A 233 -26.31 -14.45 -19.64
N TRP A 234 -26.98 -13.97 -18.60
CA TRP A 234 -28.42 -14.06 -18.49
C TRP A 234 -29.10 -13.10 -19.47
N GLU A 235 -30.05 -13.60 -20.26
CA GLU A 235 -30.76 -12.82 -21.27
C GLU A 235 -32.25 -12.67 -20.95
N ARG A 236 -32.73 -11.42 -20.94
CA ARG A 236 -34.13 -11.07 -20.63
C ARG A 236 -35.12 -11.59 -21.68
N GLN A 237 -34.64 -11.82 -22.91
CA GLN A 237 -35.45 -12.21 -24.06
C GLN A 237 -35.78 -13.71 -24.08
N TRP A 238 -35.10 -14.52 -23.25
CA TRP A 238 -35.42 -15.94 -23.11
C TRP A 238 -36.86 -16.12 -22.61
N SER A 239 -37.53 -17.15 -23.11
CA SER A 239 -38.84 -17.58 -22.59
C SER A 239 -38.77 -17.93 -21.11
N LEU A 240 -39.92 -17.90 -20.42
CA LEU A 240 -40.00 -18.25 -19.00
C LEU A 240 -39.46 -19.65 -18.72
N SER A 241 -39.71 -20.61 -19.61
CA SER A 241 -39.26 -21.99 -19.47
C SER A 241 -37.74 -22.11 -19.66
N GLN A 242 -37.15 -21.39 -20.63
CA GLN A 242 -35.70 -21.31 -20.83
C GLN A 242 -34.98 -20.70 -19.62
N GLN A 243 -35.52 -19.59 -19.07
CA GLN A 243 -35.00 -18.97 -17.86
C GLN A 243 -35.07 -19.93 -16.67
N ARG A 244 -36.23 -20.57 -16.46
CA ARG A 244 -36.44 -21.52 -15.36
C ARG A 244 -35.47 -22.70 -15.44
N PHE A 245 -35.35 -23.36 -16.59
CA PHE A 245 -34.47 -24.52 -16.76
C PHE A 245 -32.98 -24.16 -16.59
N CYS A 246 -32.56 -23.00 -17.10
CA CYS A 246 -31.19 -22.52 -16.93
C CYS A 246 -30.86 -22.28 -15.45
N ARG A 247 -31.75 -21.59 -14.73
CA ARG A 247 -31.62 -21.33 -13.29
C ARG A 247 -31.57 -22.62 -12.47
N GLU A 248 -32.49 -23.55 -12.74
CA GLU A 248 -32.54 -24.82 -12.02
C GLU A 248 -31.29 -25.68 -12.27
N ALA A 249 -30.77 -25.72 -13.50
CA ALA A 249 -29.54 -26.42 -13.85
C ALA A 249 -28.33 -25.83 -13.10
N ALA A 250 -28.22 -24.50 -13.08
CA ALA A 250 -27.17 -23.81 -12.34
C ALA A 250 -27.22 -24.11 -10.83
N HIS A 251 -28.40 -24.05 -10.20
CA HIS A 251 -28.54 -24.43 -8.79
C HIS A 251 -28.21 -25.90 -8.53
N ARG A 252 -28.59 -26.82 -9.42
CA ARG A 252 -28.21 -28.24 -9.29
C ARG A 252 -26.70 -28.44 -9.39
N ALA A 253 -26.02 -27.72 -10.29
CA ALA A 253 -24.56 -27.75 -10.37
C ALA A 253 -23.91 -27.27 -9.07
N LEU A 254 -24.38 -26.15 -8.50
CA LEU A 254 -23.91 -25.66 -7.19
C LEU A 254 -24.19 -26.65 -6.05
N ALA A 255 -25.31 -27.37 -6.08
CA ALA A 255 -25.66 -28.32 -5.03
C ALA A 255 -24.87 -29.63 -5.09
N ARG A 256 -24.47 -30.09 -6.29
CA ARG A 256 -23.78 -31.37 -6.48
C ARG A 256 -22.25 -31.28 -6.37
N GLN A 257 -21.68 -30.09 -6.54
CA GLN A 257 -20.23 -29.88 -6.56
C GLN A 257 -19.56 -30.24 -5.22
N THR A 258 -18.32 -30.72 -5.28
CA THR A 258 -17.47 -31.07 -4.12
C THR A 258 -16.16 -30.26 -4.09
N LEU A 259 -15.98 -29.38 -5.06
CA LEU A 259 -14.75 -28.65 -5.30
C LEU A 259 -14.59 -27.46 -4.36
N TRP A 260 -15.63 -26.66 -4.17
CA TRP A 260 -15.70 -25.53 -3.25
C TRP A 260 -16.28 -25.98 -1.91
N ASN A 261 -15.45 -26.02 -0.87
CA ASN A 261 -15.87 -26.39 0.49
C ASN A 261 -16.19 -25.13 1.32
N GLY A 262 -16.59 -25.35 2.58
CA GLY A 262 -16.79 -24.26 3.54
C GLY A 262 -15.48 -23.65 4.05
N TRP A 263 -15.59 -22.49 4.68
CA TRP A 263 -14.47 -21.68 5.16
C TRP A 263 -13.38 -22.43 5.92
N ASP A 264 -13.77 -23.29 6.88
CA ASP A 264 -12.81 -23.94 7.79
C ASP A 264 -11.97 -25.03 7.12
N CYS A 265 -12.37 -25.51 5.94
CA CYS A 265 -11.75 -26.66 5.29
C CYS A 265 -11.26 -26.38 3.87
N ASP A 266 -11.77 -25.35 3.19
CA ASP A 266 -11.53 -25.19 1.75
C ASP A 266 -10.06 -24.89 1.40
N LEU A 267 -9.46 -23.86 2.02
CA LEU A 267 -8.04 -23.55 1.80
C LEU A 267 -7.12 -24.64 2.33
N ALA A 268 -7.42 -25.16 3.54
CA ALA A 268 -6.63 -26.22 4.16
C ALA A 268 -6.61 -27.50 3.30
N ARG A 269 -7.76 -27.91 2.76
CA ARG A 269 -7.86 -29.05 1.85
C ARG A 269 -7.11 -28.81 0.55
N TYR A 270 -7.21 -27.61 -0.02
CA TYR A 270 -6.47 -27.29 -1.24
C TYR A 270 -4.96 -27.36 -1.02
N VAL A 271 -4.45 -26.72 0.05
CA VAL A 271 -3.03 -26.77 0.42
C VAL A 271 -2.58 -28.21 0.68
N LYS A 272 -3.41 -29.02 1.35
CA LYS A 272 -3.16 -30.45 1.57
C LYS A 272 -3.03 -31.23 0.26
N VAL A 273 -3.89 -30.98 -0.72
CA VAL A 273 -3.80 -31.60 -2.06
C VAL A 273 -2.49 -31.22 -2.75
N LEU A 274 -2.10 -29.94 -2.71
CA LEU A 274 -0.83 -29.49 -3.31
C LEU A 274 0.39 -30.20 -2.68
N GLN A 275 0.38 -30.38 -1.35
CA GLN A 275 1.49 -30.95 -0.60
C GLN A 275 1.53 -32.48 -0.63
N GLU A 276 0.41 -33.14 -0.33
CA GLU A 276 0.36 -34.58 -0.12
C GLU A 276 0.02 -35.33 -1.40
N THR A 277 -0.92 -34.83 -2.21
CA THR A 277 -1.36 -35.49 -3.43
C THR A 277 -0.42 -35.17 -4.59
N TYR A 278 -0.14 -33.88 -4.82
CA TYR A 278 0.71 -33.45 -5.94
C TYR A 278 2.21 -33.48 -5.59
N ALA A 279 2.54 -33.67 -4.30
CA ALA A 279 3.91 -33.71 -3.80
C ALA A 279 4.73 -32.43 -4.06
N ILE A 280 4.07 -31.27 -4.12
CA ILE A 280 4.75 -29.99 -4.34
C ILE A 280 5.38 -29.50 -3.02
N PRO A 281 6.71 -29.27 -2.96
CA PRO A 281 7.38 -28.82 -1.75
C PRO A 281 6.87 -27.47 -1.23
N LEU A 282 6.70 -27.34 0.10
CA LEU A 282 6.16 -26.13 0.75
C LEU A 282 6.96 -24.86 0.41
N ASN A 283 8.28 -24.98 0.27
CA ASN A 283 9.16 -23.85 -0.09
C ASN A 283 9.00 -23.37 -1.53
N GLN A 284 8.34 -24.15 -2.40
CA GLN A 284 8.01 -23.78 -3.77
C GLN A 284 6.59 -23.22 -3.91
N LEU A 285 5.74 -23.42 -2.90
CA LEU A 285 4.45 -22.77 -2.79
C LEU A 285 4.63 -21.40 -2.12
N ARG A 286 4.76 -20.34 -2.92
CA ARG A 286 4.85 -18.96 -2.40
C ARG A 286 3.71 -18.72 -1.40
N PHE A 287 4.06 -18.25 -0.20
CA PHE A 287 3.14 -17.94 0.90
C PHE A 287 2.44 -19.12 1.62
N ALA A 288 2.75 -20.38 1.30
CA ALA A 288 2.09 -21.54 1.94
C ALA A 288 2.35 -21.70 3.44
N SER A 289 3.48 -21.19 3.96
CA SER A 289 3.78 -21.20 5.40
C SER A 289 2.81 -20.32 6.23
N SER A 290 2.11 -19.39 5.59
CA SER A 290 1.18 -18.45 6.24
C SER A 290 -0.29 -18.90 6.18
N ALA A 291 -0.60 -19.96 5.43
CA ALA A 291 -1.95 -20.50 5.25
C ALA A 291 -2.54 -21.18 6.51
N GLY A 292 -1.76 -21.33 7.59
CA GLY A 292 -2.19 -21.93 8.85
C GLY A 292 -3.12 -21.06 9.72
N LYS A 293 -3.46 -19.84 9.30
CA LYS A 293 -4.38 -18.97 10.06
C LYS A 293 -5.83 -19.33 9.75
N ALA A 294 -6.54 -19.81 10.77
CA ALA A 294 -7.97 -20.09 10.68
C ALA A 294 -8.74 -18.85 10.19
N PRO A 295 -9.77 -19.04 9.32
CA PRO A 295 -10.57 -17.93 8.84
C PRO A 295 -11.27 -17.22 10.01
N PRO A 296 -11.41 -15.89 9.97
CA PRO A 296 -12.19 -15.16 10.96
C PRO A 296 -13.66 -15.60 11.01
N ARG A 297 -14.36 -15.26 12.09
CA ARG A 297 -15.78 -15.62 12.28
C ARG A 297 -16.72 -14.82 11.38
N THR A 298 -16.53 -13.50 11.33
CA THR A 298 -17.42 -12.58 10.61
C THR A 298 -17.10 -12.51 9.13
N ILE A 299 -18.11 -12.32 8.29
CA ILE A 299 -17.94 -12.21 6.84
C ILE A 299 -17.15 -10.95 6.45
N VAL A 300 -17.30 -9.86 7.20
CA VAL A 300 -16.52 -8.62 7.02
C VAL A 300 -15.01 -8.87 7.20
N ALA A 301 -14.63 -9.60 8.26
CA ALA A 301 -13.25 -9.96 8.53
C ALA A 301 -12.74 -11.04 7.57
N ARG A 302 -13.57 -12.03 7.21
CA ARG A 302 -13.28 -13.03 6.18
C ARG A 302 -12.94 -12.41 4.83
N ALA A 303 -13.64 -11.35 4.43
CA ALA A 303 -13.30 -10.62 3.22
C ALA A 303 -11.92 -9.93 3.31
N GLY A 304 -11.51 -9.46 4.49
CA GLY A 304 -10.15 -8.95 4.70
C GLY A 304 -9.10 -10.06 4.68
N TRP A 305 -9.41 -11.21 5.27
CA TRP A 305 -8.55 -12.40 5.24
C TRP A 305 -8.37 -12.93 3.82
N LEU A 306 -9.44 -12.99 3.00
CA LEU A 306 -9.35 -13.35 1.58
C LEU A 306 -8.48 -12.38 0.77
N ALA A 307 -8.48 -11.10 1.13
CA ALA A 307 -7.67 -10.07 0.50
C ALA A 307 -6.25 -9.96 1.06
N SER A 308 -5.87 -10.80 2.05
CA SER A 308 -4.47 -10.90 2.46
C SER A 308 -3.64 -11.46 1.31
N ARG A 309 -2.45 -10.89 1.08
CA ARG A 309 -1.60 -11.20 -0.09
C ARG A 309 -1.39 -12.71 -0.25
N GLU A 310 -1.23 -13.41 0.86
CA GLU A 310 -0.96 -14.84 0.93
C GLU A 310 -2.18 -15.67 0.49
N VAL A 311 -3.36 -15.37 1.04
CA VAL A 311 -4.60 -16.09 0.74
C VAL A 311 -5.11 -15.73 -0.65
N GLU A 312 -5.08 -14.44 -0.99
CA GLU A 312 -5.53 -13.93 -2.28
C GLU A 312 -4.75 -14.61 -3.40
N HIS A 313 -3.42 -14.69 -3.31
CA HIS A 313 -2.59 -15.32 -4.34
C HIS A 313 -3.00 -16.77 -4.60
N LEU A 314 -3.05 -17.62 -3.57
CA LEU A 314 -3.40 -19.04 -3.71
C LEU A 314 -4.82 -19.25 -4.24
N MET A 315 -5.77 -18.44 -3.77
CA MET A 315 -7.16 -18.55 -4.19
C MET A 315 -7.39 -18.00 -5.60
N MET A 316 -6.67 -16.95 -5.98
CA MET A 316 -6.71 -16.38 -7.33
C MET A 316 -6.15 -17.31 -8.38
N GLU A 317 -5.05 -17.99 -8.08
CA GLU A 317 -4.51 -19.00 -8.99
C GLU A 317 -5.49 -20.17 -9.15
N ARG A 318 -6.10 -20.64 -8.05
CA ARG A 318 -7.15 -21.67 -8.10
C ARG A 318 -8.37 -21.24 -8.92
N LEU A 319 -8.75 -19.95 -8.88
CA LEU A 319 -9.92 -19.39 -9.56
C LEU A 319 -9.66 -19.07 -11.04
N MET A 320 -8.51 -18.45 -11.37
CA MET A 320 -8.24 -17.83 -12.67
C MET A 320 -7.37 -18.69 -13.61
N MET A 321 -6.53 -19.59 -13.08
CA MET A 321 -5.51 -20.30 -13.86
C MET A 321 -5.89 -21.77 -14.09
N GLN A 322 -6.99 -22.00 -14.83
CA GLN A 322 -7.37 -23.35 -15.27
C GLN A 322 -7.02 -23.54 -16.75
N ARG A 323 -6.13 -24.50 -17.02
CA ARG A 323 -5.55 -24.85 -18.33
C ARG A 323 -6.60 -25.07 -19.44
N HIS A 324 -7.84 -25.39 -19.07
CA HIS A 324 -8.92 -25.75 -20.00
C HIS A 324 -10.30 -25.16 -19.61
N GLY A 325 -10.31 -23.96 -19.02
CA GLY A 325 -11.53 -23.16 -18.86
C GLY A 325 -12.17 -23.11 -17.48
N PRO A 326 -13.22 -22.28 -17.30
CA PRO A 326 -13.94 -22.20 -16.04
C PRO A 326 -14.60 -23.55 -15.72
N ASN A 327 -14.52 -23.97 -14.47
CA ASN A 327 -15.24 -25.09 -13.89
C ASN A 327 -16.76 -24.82 -13.78
N THR A 328 -17.56 -25.87 -13.81
CA THR A 328 -19.03 -25.80 -13.88
C THR A 328 -19.61 -24.98 -12.73
N VAL A 329 -19.10 -25.17 -11.50
CA VAL A 329 -19.50 -24.39 -10.33
C VAL A 329 -19.26 -22.88 -10.49
N ASN A 330 -18.14 -22.48 -11.10
CA ASN A 330 -17.82 -21.07 -11.33
C ASN A 330 -18.71 -20.46 -12.42
N PHE A 331 -18.95 -21.22 -13.49
CA PHE A 331 -19.88 -20.84 -14.54
C PHE A 331 -21.30 -20.66 -14.01
N ALA A 332 -21.82 -21.66 -13.28
CA ALA A 332 -23.15 -21.63 -12.69
C ALA A 332 -23.34 -20.45 -11.72
N PHE A 333 -22.36 -20.21 -10.83
CA PHE A 333 -22.43 -19.09 -9.91
C PHE A 333 -22.37 -17.73 -10.63
N GLY A 334 -21.48 -17.59 -11.62
CA GLY A 334 -21.36 -16.39 -12.44
C GLY A 334 -22.61 -16.06 -13.25
N LEU A 335 -23.29 -17.10 -13.76
CA LEU A 335 -24.56 -16.98 -14.47
C LEU A 335 -25.69 -16.51 -13.55
N LEU A 336 -25.80 -17.09 -12.36
CA LEU A 336 -26.80 -16.68 -11.37
C LEU A 336 -26.55 -15.24 -10.88
N CYS A 337 -25.29 -14.82 -10.71
CA CYS A 337 -24.97 -13.41 -10.51
C CYS A 337 -25.44 -12.54 -11.70
N SER A 338 -25.22 -13.00 -12.94
CA SER A 338 -25.70 -12.31 -14.14
C SER A 338 -27.22 -12.17 -14.18
N GLU A 339 -27.98 -13.13 -13.65
CA GLU A 339 -29.43 -13.03 -13.52
C GLU A 339 -29.83 -11.84 -12.63
N LEU A 340 -29.17 -11.68 -11.46
CA LEU A 340 -29.43 -10.57 -10.55
C LEU A 340 -29.06 -9.22 -11.14
N GLU A 341 -27.97 -9.17 -11.90
CA GLU A 341 -27.51 -7.98 -12.61
C GLU A 341 -28.47 -7.55 -13.72
N LYS A 342 -29.12 -8.52 -14.36
CA LYS A 342 -29.98 -8.30 -15.53
C LYS A 342 -31.45 -8.29 -15.19
N THR A 343 -31.92 -8.77 -14.05
CA THR A 343 -33.36 -8.84 -13.77
C THR A 343 -33.74 -7.80 -12.71
N ASP A 344 -34.38 -6.72 -13.16
CA ASP A 344 -34.82 -5.63 -12.27
C ASP A 344 -36.15 -5.99 -11.59
N ILE A 345 -37.11 -6.49 -12.37
CA ILE A 345 -38.48 -6.82 -11.94
C ILE A 345 -38.80 -8.26 -12.38
N GLY A 346 -39.22 -9.11 -11.45
CA GLY A 346 -39.61 -10.49 -11.74
C GLY A 346 -40.09 -11.26 -10.50
N PRO A 347 -41.00 -12.25 -10.66
CA PRO A 347 -41.48 -13.05 -9.54
C PRO A 347 -40.33 -13.86 -8.93
N GLY A 348 -40.15 -13.75 -7.62
CA GLY A 348 -39.15 -14.53 -6.87
C GLY A 348 -37.70 -14.01 -6.93
N ILE A 349 -37.44 -12.83 -7.51
CA ILE A 349 -36.07 -12.29 -7.63
C ILE A 349 -35.37 -12.09 -6.28
N MET A 350 -36.11 -11.73 -5.23
CA MET A 350 -35.56 -11.62 -3.86
C MET A 350 -35.14 -12.98 -3.30
N ALA A 351 -35.91 -14.03 -3.57
CA ALA A 351 -35.57 -15.40 -3.17
C ALA A 351 -34.36 -15.93 -3.95
N ALA A 352 -34.23 -15.57 -5.24
CA ALA A 352 -33.04 -15.88 -6.03
C ALA A 352 -31.79 -15.17 -5.47
N ALA A 353 -31.91 -13.88 -5.12
CA ALA A 353 -30.82 -13.13 -4.49
C ALA A 353 -30.39 -13.76 -3.17
N GLU A 354 -31.35 -14.12 -2.31
CA GLU A 354 -31.09 -14.81 -1.04
C GLU A 354 -30.37 -16.15 -1.25
N ALA A 355 -30.82 -16.98 -2.19
CA ALA A 355 -30.17 -18.27 -2.46
C ALA A 355 -28.71 -18.12 -2.92
N ILE A 356 -28.44 -17.15 -3.80
CA ILE A 356 -27.10 -16.87 -4.33
C ILE A 356 -26.18 -16.32 -3.24
N LEU A 357 -26.65 -15.34 -2.48
CA LEU A 357 -25.87 -14.70 -1.43
C LEU A 357 -25.65 -15.63 -0.23
N SER A 358 -26.62 -16.47 0.12
CA SER A 358 -26.45 -17.53 1.12
C SER A 358 -25.35 -18.51 0.73
N TYR A 359 -25.31 -18.93 -0.54
CA TYR A 359 -24.21 -19.76 -1.05
C TYR A 359 -22.86 -19.01 -0.96
N ALA A 360 -22.81 -17.74 -1.36
CA ALA A 360 -21.59 -16.93 -1.30
C ALA A 360 -21.04 -16.77 0.13
N VAL A 361 -21.90 -16.56 1.13
CA VAL A 361 -21.49 -16.41 2.54
C VAL A 361 -20.86 -17.68 3.09
N ASN A 362 -21.28 -18.86 2.62
CA ASN A 362 -20.80 -20.14 3.13
C ASN A 362 -19.54 -20.66 2.41
N HIS A 363 -19.21 -20.14 1.23
CA HIS A 363 -18.12 -20.64 0.39
C HIS A 363 -17.12 -19.53 0.03
N PRO A 364 -15.83 -19.65 0.43
CA PRO A 364 -14.83 -18.60 0.19
C PRO A 364 -14.57 -18.33 -1.30
N MET A 365 -14.58 -19.37 -2.14
CA MET A 365 -14.45 -19.23 -3.59
C MET A 365 -15.63 -18.50 -4.24
N ALA A 366 -16.85 -18.73 -3.74
CA ALA A 366 -18.05 -18.04 -4.22
C ALA A 366 -18.05 -16.56 -3.79
N LEU A 367 -17.59 -16.26 -2.57
CA LEU A 367 -17.45 -14.87 -2.11
C LEU A 367 -16.41 -14.10 -2.93
N LEU A 368 -15.27 -14.74 -3.24
CA LEU A 368 -14.24 -14.17 -4.10
C LEU A 368 -14.79 -13.89 -5.51
N GLN A 369 -15.54 -14.83 -6.09
CA GLN A 369 -16.19 -14.64 -7.38
C GLN A 369 -17.25 -13.52 -7.35
N LEU A 370 -18.05 -13.44 -6.27
CA LEU A 370 -19.01 -12.35 -6.07
C LEU A 370 -18.30 -10.99 -6.02
N ARG A 371 -17.13 -10.89 -5.39
CA ARG A 371 -16.33 -9.66 -5.37
C ARG A 371 -15.95 -9.20 -6.77
N PHE A 372 -15.55 -10.12 -7.67
CA PHE A 372 -15.24 -9.77 -9.07
C PHE A 372 -16.47 -9.28 -9.84
N ARG A 373 -17.64 -9.89 -9.59
CA ARG A 373 -18.90 -9.45 -10.18
C ARG A 373 -19.30 -8.07 -9.67
N VAL A 374 -19.14 -7.82 -8.36
CA VAL A 374 -19.38 -6.50 -7.75
C VAL A 374 -18.46 -5.43 -8.33
N ASP A 375 -17.16 -5.69 -8.45
CA ASP A 375 -16.20 -4.78 -9.10
C ASP A 375 -16.61 -4.42 -10.54
N SER A 376 -17.25 -5.37 -11.25
CA SER A 376 -17.74 -5.18 -12.62
C SER A 376 -19.12 -4.51 -12.69
N ASN A 377 -19.99 -4.77 -11.72
CA ASN A 377 -21.35 -4.25 -11.63
C ASN A 377 -21.72 -3.90 -10.17
N PRO A 378 -21.51 -2.65 -9.73
CA PRO A 378 -21.75 -2.24 -8.35
C PRO A 378 -23.22 -2.32 -7.91
N GLY A 379 -24.17 -2.45 -8.84
CA GLY A 379 -25.59 -2.66 -8.50
C GLY A 379 -25.84 -3.93 -7.66
N LEU A 380 -24.94 -4.92 -7.71
CA LEU A 380 -25.02 -6.11 -6.85
C LEU A 380 -24.84 -5.79 -5.36
N LEU A 381 -24.20 -4.67 -5.01
CA LEU A 381 -24.09 -4.22 -3.62
C LEU A 381 -25.46 -3.98 -3.00
N VAL A 382 -26.46 -3.59 -3.78
CA VAL A 382 -27.83 -3.38 -3.31
C VAL A 382 -28.50 -4.71 -2.93
N ASP A 383 -28.32 -5.76 -3.75
CA ASP A 383 -28.82 -7.10 -3.38
C ASP A 383 -28.17 -7.57 -2.08
N MET A 384 -26.86 -7.30 -1.91
CA MET A 384 -26.13 -7.63 -0.70
C MET A 384 -26.55 -6.79 0.52
N LEU A 385 -26.92 -5.52 0.34
CA LEU A 385 -27.42 -4.65 1.41
C LEU A 385 -28.81 -5.10 1.90
N LEU A 386 -29.67 -5.53 0.97
CA LEU A 386 -31.01 -6.02 1.30
C LEU A 386 -31.00 -7.40 1.95
N TYR A 387 -29.97 -8.22 1.69
CA TYR A 387 -29.77 -9.51 2.35
C TYR A 387 -28.96 -9.36 3.66
N ARG A 388 -29.63 -9.60 4.79
CA ARG A 388 -29.13 -9.28 6.14
C ARG A 388 -27.71 -9.82 6.44
N PRO A 389 -27.36 -11.08 6.11
CA PRO A 389 -26.03 -11.62 6.39
C PRO A 389 -24.89 -10.94 5.62
N THR A 390 -25.17 -10.24 4.51
CA THR A 390 -24.15 -9.57 3.69
C THR A 390 -24.16 -8.05 3.81
N ALA A 391 -25.11 -7.46 4.54
CA ALA A 391 -25.31 -6.01 4.59
C ALA A 391 -24.04 -5.26 5.06
N CYS A 392 -23.40 -5.71 6.14
CA CYS A 392 -22.16 -5.10 6.65
C CYS A 392 -21.00 -5.23 5.65
N LEU A 393 -20.89 -6.37 4.95
CA LEU A 393 -19.88 -6.56 3.91
C LEU A 393 -20.11 -5.64 2.71
N ALA A 394 -21.36 -5.46 2.29
CA ALA A 394 -21.72 -4.57 1.20
C ALA A 394 -21.39 -3.11 1.53
N ALA A 395 -21.66 -2.67 2.77
CA ALA A 395 -21.25 -1.35 3.25
C ALA A 395 -19.72 -1.22 3.24
N LYS A 396 -18.97 -2.21 3.74
CA LYS A 396 -17.50 -2.23 3.64
C LYS A 396 -17.04 -2.05 2.19
N TRP A 397 -17.54 -2.86 1.26
CA TRP A 397 -17.14 -2.79 -0.15
C TRP A 397 -17.53 -1.49 -0.84
N THR A 398 -18.63 -0.85 -0.40
CA THR A 398 -19.02 0.50 -0.83
C THR A 398 -18.05 1.55 -0.31
N ILE A 399 -17.63 1.47 0.95
CA ILE A 399 -16.62 2.37 1.56
C ILE A 399 -15.23 2.13 0.95
N GLU A 400 -14.88 0.89 0.58
CA GLU A 400 -13.63 0.54 -0.11
C GLU A 400 -13.62 0.91 -1.59
N TRP A 401 -14.78 1.26 -2.17
CA TRP A 401 -14.89 1.45 -3.61
C TRP A 401 -13.89 2.50 -4.12
N GLN A 402 -12.98 2.07 -4.99
CA GLN A 402 -12.03 2.91 -5.69
C GLN A 402 -12.06 2.52 -7.17
N PRO A 403 -12.33 3.47 -8.09
CA PRO A 403 -12.28 3.15 -9.50
C PRO A 403 -10.86 2.75 -9.90
N LYS A 404 -10.69 1.51 -10.38
CA LYS A 404 -9.39 0.94 -10.82
C LYS A 404 -8.91 1.48 -12.18
N SER A 405 -9.44 2.61 -12.70
CA SER A 405 -9.14 3.08 -14.05
C SER A 405 -8.67 4.54 -14.12
N GLY A 406 -7.43 4.72 -14.62
CA GLY A 406 -7.01 5.88 -15.40
C GLY A 406 -6.29 7.00 -14.64
N ARG A 407 -5.22 7.53 -15.26
CA ARG A 407 -4.49 8.77 -14.92
C ARG A 407 -5.36 10.05 -14.98
N ASN A 408 -6.57 10.04 -14.45
CA ASN A 408 -7.48 11.19 -14.55
C ASN A 408 -7.37 12.14 -13.35
N ASN A 409 -7.35 13.43 -13.71
CA ASN A 409 -7.25 14.65 -12.89
C ASN A 409 -7.89 14.58 -11.51
N ASP A 410 -7.26 15.21 -10.51
CA ASP A 410 -7.76 15.34 -9.13
C ASP A 410 -9.19 15.92 -9.03
N LEU A 411 -9.65 16.66 -10.04
CA LEU A 411 -11.03 17.15 -10.16
C LEU A 411 -12.08 16.04 -10.29
N ASN A 412 -11.78 14.97 -11.04
CA ASN A 412 -12.69 13.83 -11.18
C ASN A 412 -12.71 13.00 -9.90
N ARG A 413 -11.56 12.85 -9.23
CA ARG A 413 -11.48 12.17 -7.93
C ARG A 413 -12.29 12.90 -6.85
N GLY A 414 -12.33 14.23 -6.87
CA GLY A 414 -13.17 15.02 -5.96
C GLY A 414 -14.67 14.80 -6.19
N ARG A 415 -15.12 14.79 -7.45
CA ARG A 415 -16.53 14.49 -7.80
C ARG A 415 -16.90 13.04 -7.47
N GLU A 416 -16.01 12.09 -7.73
CA GLU A 416 -16.21 10.68 -7.41
C GLU A 416 -16.27 10.43 -5.90
N ALA A 417 -15.44 11.13 -5.11
CA ALA A 417 -15.52 11.08 -3.65
C ALA A 417 -16.87 11.63 -3.15
N GLN A 418 -17.38 12.69 -3.78
CA GLN A 418 -18.70 13.25 -3.46
C GLN A 418 -19.84 12.28 -3.81
N THR A 419 -19.84 11.69 -5.01
CA THR A 419 -20.92 10.74 -5.39
C THR A 419 -20.89 9.46 -4.57
N LYS A 420 -19.70 8.96 -4.23
CA LYS A 420 -19.52 7.81 -3.34
C LYS A 420 -20.12 8.06 -1.94
N THR A 421 -20.06 9.29 -1.45
CA THR A 421 -20.61 9.65 -0.13
C THR A 421 -22.12 9.33 -0.05
N PHE A 422 -22.88 9.56 -1.13
CA PHE A 422 -24.30 9.17 -1.19
C PHE A 422 -24.51 7.66 -1.11
N ALA A 423 -23.71 6.86 -1.83
CA ALA A 423 -23.78 5.40 -1.75
C ALA A 423 -23.44 4.88 -0.34
N VAL A 424 -22.48 5.53 0.35
CA VAL A 424 -22.14 5.21 1.74
C VAL A 424 -23.31 5.56 2.66
N GLN A 425 -23.91 6.74 2.54
CA GLN A 425 -25.07 7.16 3.33
C GLN A 425 -26.23 6.16 3.17
N ASP A 426 -26.60 5.79 1.95
CA ASP A 426 -27.67 4.81 1.70
C ASP A 426 -27.35 3.43 2.27
N SER A 427 -26.09 3.00 2.20
CA SER A 427 -25.64 1.76 2.84
C SER A 427 -25.85 1.78 4.36
N LEU A 428 -25.53 2.92 5.00
CA LEU A 428 -25.73 3.11 6.44
C LEU A 428 -27.22 3.18 6.81
N SER A 429 -28.06 3.82 5.99
CA SER A 429 -29.52 3.86 6.17
C SER A 429 -30.16 2.47 6.11
N VAL A 430 -29.68 1.59 5.23
CA VAL A 430 -30.12 0.18 5.17
C VAL A 430 -29.66 -0.60 6.42
N ILE A 431 -28.44 -0.37 6.90
CA ILE A 431 -27.97 -0.97 8.17
C ILE A 431 -28.85 -0.51 9.33
N ALA A 432 -29.17 0.78 9.42
CA ALA A 432 -30.05 1.34 10.44
C ALA A 432 -31.45 0.72 10.40
N TYR A 433 -32.00 0.49 9.20
CA TYR A 433 -33.27 -0.22 9.02
C TYR A 433 -33.21 -1.66 9.57
N HIS A 434 -32.21 -2.46 9.18
CA HIS A 434 -32.10 -3.85 9.66
C HIS A 434 -31.85 -3.93 11.16
N LEU A 435 -31.16 -2.95 11.73
CA LEU A 435 -30.93 -2.80 13.17
C LEU A 435 -32.24 -2.53 13.92
N ASN A 436 -33.05 -1.58 13.44
CA ASN A 436 -34.36 -1.28 14.04
C ASN A 436 -35.32 -2.48 13.94
N ALA A 437 -35.20 -3.29 12.89
CA ALA A 437 -35.92 -4.55 12.75
C ALA A 437 -35.34 -5.71 13.60
N SER A 438 -34.30 -5.46 14.41
CA SER A 438 -33.58 -6.46 15.23
C SER A 438 -33.13 -7.70 14.44
N SER A 439 -32.70 -7.49 13.19
CA SER A 439 -32.51 -8.56 12.21
C SER A 439 -31.08 -8.70 11.69
N ILE A 440 -30.17 -7.81 12.12
CA ILE A 440 -28.75 -7.80 11.76
C ILE A 440 -27.88 -8.35 12.89
N SER A 441 -26.78 -9.02 12.56
CA SER A 441 -25.81 -9.50 13.54
C SER A 441 -24.98 -8.37 14.13
N LEU A 442 -25.02 -8.20 15.46
CA LEU A 442 -24.22 -7.19 16.16
C LEU A 442 -22.71 -7.47 16.05
N GLU A 443 -22.29 -8.74 15.95
CA GLU A 443 -20.90 -9.12 15.75
C GLU A 443 -20.38 -8.66 14.37
N GLU A 444 -21.20 -8.79 13.32
CA GLU A 444 -20.87 -8.30 11.97
C GLU A 444 -20.78 -6.77 11.93
N CYS A 445 -21.68 -6.08 12.62
CA CYS A 445 -21.64 -4.63 12.74
C CYS A 445 -20.38 -4.16 13.48
N ALA A 446 -20.03 -4.81 14.60
CA ALA A 446 -18.78 -4.55 15.31
C ALA A 446 -17.57 -4.79 14.39
N SER A 447 -17.61 -5.82 13.53
CA SER A 447 -16.53 -6.11 12.58
C SER A 447 -16.35 -5.01 11.53
N LEU A 448 -17.46 -4.46 11.03
CA LEU A 448 -17.44 -3.30 10.13
C LEU A 448 -16.87 -2.06 10.83
N ILE A 449 -17.31 -1.78 12.05
CA ILE A 449 -16.79 -0.66 12.85
C ILE A 449 -15.29 -0.84 13.08
N THR A 450 -14.84 -1.99 13.58
CA THR A 450 -13.41 -2.29 13.78
C THR A 450 -12.60 -2.08 12.51
N TRP A 451 -13.10 -2.56 11.36
CA TRP A 451 -12.47 -2.36 10.06
C TRP A 451 -12.32 -0.87 9.69
N CYS A 452 -13.28 -0.01 10.04
CA CYS A 452 -13.22 1.43 9.81
C CYS A 452 -12.06 2.14 10.55
N TYR A 453 -11.50 1.53 11.60
CA TYR A 453 -10.38 2.08 12.36
C TYR A 453 -9.01 1.50 11.98
N THR A 454 -8.97 0.50 11.10
CA THR A 454 -7.72 -0.11 10.62
C THR A 454 -6.91 0.86 9.76
N SER A 455 -5.59 0.92 9.92
CA SER A 455 -4.71 1.77 9.11
C SER A 455 -4.61 1.24 7.67
N SER A 456 -4.76 2.10 6.65
CA SER A 456 -4.57 1.69 5.26
C SER A 456 -3.09 1.44 4.99
N THR A 457 -2.68 0.18 4.86
CA THR A 457 -1.31 -0.22 4.47
C THR A 457 -1.02 -0.02 2.98
N GLY A 458 -1.96 0.54 2.21
CA GLY A 458 -1.81 0.82 0.79
C GLY A 458 -0.84 1.97 0.52
N MET A 459 0.25 1.67 -0.18
CA MET A 459 1.16 2.64 -0.81
C MET A 459 0.42 3.46 -1.88
N GLY A 460 -0.31 4.48 -1.44
CA GLY A 460 -0.93 5.49 -2.30
C GLY A 460 -1.34 6.67 -1.43
N ARG A 461 -0.99 7.90 -1.84
CA ARG A 461 -1.46 9.10 -1.14
C ARG A 461 -2.99 9.11 -1.19
N ALA A 462 -3.63 8.73 -0.08
CA ALA A 462 -5.07 8.74 0.04
C ALA A 462 -5.57 10.20 0.10
N ILE A 463 -6.60 10.49 -0.70
CA ILE A 463 -7.63 11.47 -0.35
C ILE A 463 -8.12 11.11 1.05
N ALA A 464 -8.42 12.10 1.91
CA ALA A 464 -8.81 11.90 3.31
C ALA A 464 -9.66 10.62 3.48
N ASP A 465 -9.09 9.63 4.17
CA ASP A 465 -9.69 8.32 4.34
C ASP A 465 -11.03 8.46 5.10
N PRO A 466 -12.19 8.16 4.47
CA PRO A 466 -13.49 8.40 5.07
C PRO A 466 -13.85 7.35 6.13
N ARG A 467 -13.03 6.31 6.33
CA ARG A 467 -13.37 5.17 7.19
C ARG A 467 -13.65 5.57 8.65
N ARG A 468 -12.79 6.37 9.30
CA ARG A 468 -13.01 6.80 10.69
C ARG A 468 -14.29 7.64 10.88
N PRO A 469 -14.57 8.66 10.05
CA PRO A 469 -15.87 9.34 10.07
C PRO A 469 -17.07 8.39 9.94
N VAL A 470 -17.01 7.43 9.02
CA VAL A 470 -18.07 6.43 8.83
C VAL A 470 -18.21 5.50 10.05
N GLY A 471 -17.10 5.10 10.68
CA GLY A 471 -17.10 4.34 11.93
C GLY A 471 -17.85 5.06 13.06
N ARG A 472 -17.66 6.39 13.18
CA ARG A 472 -18.41 7.22 14.14
C ARG A 472 -19.88 7.35 13.79
N GLN A 473 -20.23 7.47 12.50
CA GLN A 473 -21.63 7.47 12.06
C GLN A 473 -22.33 6.15 12.40
N LEU A 474 -21.65 5.01 12.19
CA LEU A 474 -22.17 3.70 12.60
C LEU A 474 -22.43 3.66 14.11
N LEU A 475 -21.48 4.11 14.94
CA LEU A 475 -21.68 4.19 16.39
C LEU A 475 -22.86 5.11 16.77
N GLY A 476 -23.05 6.23 16.06
CA GLY A 476 -24.20 7.11 16.23
C GLY A 476 -25.55 6.46 15.92
N ILE A 477 -25.59 5.49 14.99
CA ILE A 477 -26.80 4.68 14.71
C ILE A 477 -27.11 3.76 15.92
N PHE A 478 -26.08 3.14 16.51
CA PHE A 478 -26.23 2.28 17.69
C PHE A 478 -26.57 3.06 18.97
N ALA A 479 -26.11 4.31 19.10
CA ALA A 479 -26.39 5.17 20.26
C ALA A 479 -27.89 5.44 20.51
N LYS A 480 -28.74 5.24 19.49
CA LYS A 480 -30.21 5.38 19.58
C LYS A 480 -30.92 4.09 20.04
N GLN A 481 -30.21 2.98 20.11
CA GLN A 481 -30.76 1.68 20.51
C GLN A 481 -30.83 1.54 22.03
N ASN A 482 -31.49 0.49 22.51
CA ASN A 482 -31.55 0.19 23.93
C ASN A 482 -30.18 -0.21 24.52
N GLU A 483 -30.09 -0.16 25.86
CA GLU A 483 -28.91 -0.52 26.65
C GLU A 483 -28.31 -1.89 26.30
N GLN A 484 -29.16 -2.90 26.07
CA GLN A 484 -28.73 -4.27 25.76
C GLN A 484 -27.96 -4.31 24.44
N VAL A 485 -28.47 -3.67 23.38
CA VAL A 485 -27.81 -3.61 22.07
C VAL A 485 -26.49 -2.84 22.16
N GLN A 486 -26.48 -1.69 22.85
CA GLN A 486 -25.26 -0.89 23.00
C GLN A 486 -24.15 -1.65 23.75
N SER A 487 -24.50 -2.31 24.85
CA SER A 487 -23.56 -3.10 25.66
C SER A 487 -23.01 -4.30 24.87
N GLU A 488 -23.86 -4.98 24.10
CA GLU A 488 -23.45 -6.14 23.31
C GLU A 488 -22.55 -5.77 22.12
N VAL A 489 -22.81 -4.65 21.45
CA VAL A 489 -21.92 -4.12 20.40
C VAL A 489 -20.55 -3.77 20.96
N LEU A 490 -20.49 -3.09 22.13
CA LEU A 490 -19.21 -2.79 22.77
C LEU A 490 -18.45 -4.08 23.14
N ARG A 491 -19.15 -5.09 23.68
CA ARG A 491 -18.57 -6.40 23.98
C ARG A 491 -17.94 -7.04 22.75
N HIS A 492 -18.63 -7.03 21.61
CA HIS A 492 -18.08 -7.54 20.35
C HIS A 492 -16.87 -6.72 19.84
N LEU A 493 -16.86 -5.39 20.00
CA LEU A 493 -15.69 -4.57 19.67
C LEU A 493 -14.47 -4.96 20.52
N VAL A 494 -14.67 -5.21 21.82
CA VAL A 494 -13.62 -5.69 22.72
C VAL A 494 -13.12 -7.07 22.30
N ASP A 495 -14.02 -8.03 22.05
CA ASP A 495 -13.66 -9.38 21.63
C ASP A 495 -12.83 -9.38 20.34
N GLN A 496 -13.21 -8.54 19.37
CA GLN A 496 -12.49 -8.40 18.11
C GLN A 496 -11.12 -7.76 18.32
N ALA A 497 -11.00 -6.73 19.15
CA ALA A 497 -9.71 -6.11 19.46
C ALA A 497 -8.78 -7.04 20.26
N ALA A 498 -9.32 -7.99 21.03
CA ALA A 498 -8.56 -9.00 21.77
C ALA A 498 -7.94 -10.10 20.89
N TYR A 499 -8.37 -10.23 19.63
CA TYR A 499 -7.97 -11.33 18.76
C TYR A 499 -6.49 -11.22 18.35
N GLU A 500 -5.63 -12.09 18.91
CA GLU A 500 -4.17 -12.05 18.76
C GLU A 500 -3.67 -12.15 17.30
N ASN A 501 -4.52 -12.63 16.37
CA ASN A 501 -4.20 -12.77 14.94
C ASN A 501 -4.62 -11.57 14.07
N ASN A 502 -5.11 -10.47 14.65
CA ASN A 502 -5.46 -9.25 13.91
C ASN A 502 -4.20 -8.53 13.40
N ILE A 503 -3.77 -8.91 12.21
CA ILE A 503 -2.76 -8.18 11.44
C ILE A 503 -3.51 -7.36 10.38
N PRO A 504 -3.29 -6.03 10.28
CA PRO A 504 -2.25 -5.26 10.95
C PRO A 504 -2.80 -4.46 12.16
N ARG A 505 -2.44 -4.87 13.38
CA ARG A 505 -2.70 -4.21 14.69
C ARG A 505 -4.14 -4.33 15.23
N ALA A 506 -4.23 -4.49 16.56
CA ALA A 506 -5.50 -4.38 17.29
C ALA A 506 -5.97 -2.91 17.30
N CYS A 507 -7.20 -2.66 16.84
CA CYS A 507 -7.77 -1.32 16.71
C CYS A 507 -8.47 -0.88 18.00
N PHE A 508 -7.69 -0.44 18.98
CA PHE A 508 -8.18 0.02 20.28
C PHE A 508 -8.96 1.34 20.17
N SER A 509 -8.63 2.21 19.21
CA SER A 509 -9.35 3.47 19.00
C SER A 509 -10.84 3.27 18.67
N GLY A 510 -11.20 2.22 17.92
CA GLY A 510 -12.60 1.90 17.62
C GLY A 510 -13.39 1.46 18.86
N VAL A 511 -12.75 0.72 19.77
CA VAL A 511 -13.34 0.32 21.07
C VAL A 511 -13.60 1.56 21.93
N LEU A 512 -12.64 2.49 21.98
CA LEU A 512 -12.79 3.73 22.76
C LEU A 512 -13.83 4.68 22.18
N ASP A 513 -13.87 4.86 20.85
CA ASP A 513 -14.94 5.63 20.22
C ASP A 513 -16.31 4.98 20.51
N GLY A 514 -16.39 3.64 20.55
CA GLY A 514 -17.59 2.91 20.98
C GLY A 514 -17.98 3.20 22.42
N MET A 515 -17.04 3.07 23.36
CA MET A 515 -17.25 3.41 24.77
C MET A 515 -17.72 4.87 24.96
N ASN A 516 -17.21 5.80 24.16
CA ASN A 516 -17.52 7.23 24.29
C ASN A 516 -18.80 7.65 23.58
N SER A 517 -19.22 6.92 22.54
CA SER A 517 -20.37 7.29 21.69
C SER A 517 -21.66 6.56 22.06
N LEU A 518 -21.59 5.54 22.92
CA LEU A 518 -22.73 4.72 23.34
C LEU A 518 -23.16 5.09 24.77
N PRO A 519 -24.13 6.00 24.95
CA PRO A 519 -24.43 6.62 26.24
C PRO A 519 -25.12 5.69 27.26
N LEU A 520 -25.73 4.59 26.81
CA LEU A 520 -26.46 3.66 27.69
C LEU A 520 -25.64 2.45 28.11
N VAL A 521 -24.34 2.38 27.79
CA VAL A 521 -23.47 1.26 28.17
C VAL A 521 -23.32 1.18 29.68
N THR A 522 -23.48 -0.02 30.23
CA THR A 522 -23.32 -0.29 31.67
C THR A 522 -21.86 -0.32 32.11
N GLU A 523 -21.60 -0.06 33.39
CA GLU A 523 -20.27 -0.22 33.99
C GLU A 523 -19.71 -1.64 33.80
N ALA A 524 -20.57 -2.66 33.85
CA ALA A 524 -20.21 -4.05 33.60
C ALA A 524 -19.69 -4.30 32.18
N ALA A 525 -20.20 -3.57 31.18
CA ALA A 525 -19.74 -3.63 29.79
C ALA A 525 -18.47 -2.81 29.52
N ILE A 526 -18.15 -1.83 30.38
CA ILE A 526 -16.90 -1.04 30.30
C ILE A 526 -15.72 -1.82 30.89
N ARG A 527 -15.93 -2.62 31.94
CA ARG A 527 -14.88 -3.39 32.61
C ARG A 527 -14.00 -4.22 31.65
N PRO A 528 -14.53 -4.94 30.64
CA PRO A 528 -13.72 -5.64 29.64
C PRO A 528 -12.80 -4.74 28.80
N VAL A 529 -13.16 -3.47 28.56
CA VAL A 529 -12.31 -2.51 27.83
C VAL A 529 -11.04 -2.21 28.63
N ILE A 530 -11.20 -1.99 29.95
CA ILE A 530 -10.08 -1.75 30.87
C ILE A 530 -9.20 -2.99 30.98
N ALA A 531 -9.82 -4.17 31.14
CA ALA A 531 -9.12 -5.44 31.19
C ALA A 531 -8.31 -5.71 29.91
N LEU A 532 -8.89 -5.43 28.73
CA LEU A 532 -8.22 -5.59 27.44
C LEU A 532 -6.95 -4.74 27.36
N TYR A 533 -7.03 -3.46 27.74
CA TYR A 533 -5.86 -2.58 27.79
C TYR A 533 -4.78 -3.15 28.72
N SER A 534 -5.17 -3.51 29.95
CA SER A 534 -4.25 -4.05 30.96
C SER A 534 -3.56 -5.33 30.49
N VAL A 535 -4.26 -6.20 29.73
CA VAL A 535 -3.66 -7.42 29.16
C VAL A 535 -2.58 -7.08 28.12
N PHE A 536 -2.84 -6.14 27.20
CA PHE A 536 -1.82 -5.74 26.23
C PHE A 536 -0.62 -5.07 26.89
N ALA A 537 -0.85 -4.24 27.91
CA ALA A 537 0.21 -3.63 28.69
C ALA A 537 1.04 -4.69 29.45
N ARG A 538 0.39 -5.63 30.14
CA ARG A 538 1.07 -6.70 30.89
C ARG A 538 1.82 -7.69 30.00
N LYS A 539 1.40 -7.87 28.75
CA LYS A 539 2.11 -8.68 27.74
C LYS A 539 3.18 -7.92 26.95
N GLN A 540 3.47 -6.66 27.31
CA GLN A 540 4.41 -5.76 26.62
C GLN A 540 4.10 -5.59 25.12
N ARG A 541 2.82 -5.50 24.75
CA ARG A 541 2.32 -5.47 23.36
C ARG A 541 1.49 -4.22 23.05
N LEU A 542 1.67 -3.12 23.77
CA LEU A 542 0.96 -1.86 23.45
C LEU A 542 1.36 -1.29 22.08
N ASP A 543 2.56 -1.60 21.61
CA ASP A 543 3.05 -1.26 20.27
C ASP A 543 2.34 -2.02 19.13
N TRP A 544 1.62 -3.10 19.45
CA TRP A 544 0.77 -3.85 18.51
C TRP A 544 -0.63 -3.25 18.38
N THR A 545 -0.91 -2.17 19.12
CA THR A 545 -2.18 -1.46 19.11
C THR A 545 -2.02 -0.07 18.49
N ASP A 546 -3.12 0.66 18.32
CA ASP A 546 -3.14 2.07 17.93
C ASP A 546 -3.16 3.05 19.14
N VAL A 547 -2.95 2.55 20.37
CA VAL A 547 -2.97 3.34 21.62
C VAL A 547 -2.00 4.53 21.59
N ALA A 548 -0.83 4.37 20.97
CA ALA A 548 0.17 5.43 20.87
C ALA A 548 -0.36 6.68 20.13
N GLY A 549 -1.39 6.53 19.29
CA GLY A 549 -2.03 7.61 18.53
C GLY A 549 -3.30 8.18 19.14
N LEU A 550 -3.67 7.83 20.39
CA LEU A 550 -4.86 8.37 21.03
C LEU A 550 -4.74 9.86 21.38
N SER A 551 -5.83 10.61 21.21
CA SER A 551 -5.92 12.01 21.62
C SER A 551 -6.00 12.16 23.15
N SER A 552 -5.80 13.38 23.65
CA SER A 552 -5.93 13.70 25.08
C SER A 552 -7.34 13.40 25.62
N ASP A 553 -8.40 13.74 24.88
CA ASP A 553 -9.79 13.44 25.26
C ASP A 553 -10.04 11.92 25.36
N MET A 554 -9.61 11.14 24.36
CA MET A 554 -9.79 9.68 24.39
C MET A 554 -9.00 9.02 25.53
N ALA A 555 -7.76 9.48 25.76
CA ALA A 555 -6.95 9.01 26.88
C ALA A 555 -7.60 9.37 28.24
N GLY A 556 -8.08 10.61 28.38
CA GLY A 556 -8.76 11.08 29.59
C GLY A 556 -9.98 10.23 29.94
N ARG A 557 -10.81 9.91 28.94
CA ARG A 557 -12.00 9.06 29.11
C ARG A 557 -11.66 7.62 29.48
N LEU A 558 -10.64 7.03 28.84
CA LEU A 558 -10.18 5.68 29.19
C LEU A 558 -9.71 5.59 30.64
N VAL A 559 -8.88 6.54 31.07
CA VAL A 559 -8.38 6.54 32.46
C VAL A 559 -9.52 6.84 33.43
N ALA A 560 -10.40 7.80 33.12
CA ALA A 560 -11.60 8.06 33.92
C ALA A 560 -12.49 6.81 34.08
N ALA A 561 -12.67 6.03 33.00
CA ALA A 561 -13.39 4.77 33.04
C ALA A 561 -12.71 3.73 33.93
N ALA A 562 -11.37 3.65 33.93
CA ALA A 562 -10.61 2.81 34.85
C ALA A 562 -10.78 3.25 36.32
N PHE A 563 -10.87 4.56 36.59
CA PHE A 563 -11.15 5.09 37.94
C PHE A 563 -12.56 4.83 38.45
N ALA A 564 -13.52 4.57 37.54
CA ALA A 564 -14.86 4.14 37.91
C ALA A 564 -14.93 2.65 38.31
N GLN A 565 -13.93 1.84 37.95
CA GLN A 565 -13.89 0.42 38.29
C GLN A 565 -13.43 0.16 39.74
N ALA A 566 -13.53 -1.10 40.18
CA ALA A 566 -12.98 -1.56 41.44
C ALA A 566 -11.48 -1.20 41.58
N THR A 567 -11.05 -0.89 42.81
CA THR A 567 -9.67 -0.49 43.14
C THR A 567 -8.61 -1.43 42.56
N SER A 568 -8.85 -2.74 42.57
CA SER A 568 -7.94 -3.74 42.00
C SER A 568 -7.75 -3.61 40.49
N ASP A 569 -8.82 -3.32 39.76
CA ASP A 569 -8.80 -3.20 38.30
C ASP A 569 -8.16 -1.85 37.90
N ARG A 570 -8.48 -0.77 38.63
CA ARG A 570 -7.83 0.53 38.49
C ARG A 570 -6.33 0.44 38.72
N ASP A 571 -5.89 -0.16 39.82
CA ASP A 571 -4.46 -0.20 40.18
C ASP A 571 -3.67 -1.08 39.20
N THR A 572 -4.29 -2.17 38.71
CA THR A 572 -3.74 -3.02 37.64
C THR A 572 -3.63 -2.28 36.30
N PHE A 573 -4.54 -1.35 36.02
CA PHE A 573 -4.45 -0.50 34.82
C PHE A 573 -3.34 0.54 34.95
N LEU A 574 -3.22 1.18 36.11
CA LEU A 574 -2.28 2.26 36.40
C LEU A 574 -0.82 1.79 36.50
N ILE A 575 -0.60 0.57 37.01
CA ILE A 575 0.73 -0.05 37.10
C ILE A 575 0.61 -1.49 36.55
N PRO A 576 0.72 -1.67 35.22
CA PRO A 576 0.36 -2.93 34.57
C PRO A 576 1.36 -4.09 34.75
N PHE A 577 2.62 -3.78 35.07
CA PHE A 577 3.69 -4.77 35.28
C PHE A 577 4.86 -4.16 36.08
N ASP A 578 5.73 -5.01 36.64
CA ASP A 578 7.05 -4.61 37.13
C ASP A 578 8.12 -4.86 36.04
N GLY A 579 8.68 -3.78 35.49
CA GLY A 579 9.62 -3.88 34.39
C GLY A 579 10.95 -4.54 34.77
N MET A 580 11.41 -4.38 36.02
CA MET A 580 12.70 -4.93 36.45
C MET A 580 12.61 -6.42 36.76
N GLU A 581 11.50 -6.85 37.34
CA GLU A 581 11.21 -8.28 37.54
C GLU A 581 11.26 -9.03 36.21
N LEU A 582 10.57 -8.52 35.18
CA LEU A 582 10.56 -9.11 33.85
C LEU A 582 11.94 -9.17 33.19
N ILE A 583 12.78 -8.14 33.38
CA ILE A 583 14.14 -8.12 32.84
C ILE A 583 15.04 -9.11 33.58
N HIS A 584 14.89 -9.24 34.91
CA HIS A 584 15.67 -10.17 35.72
C HIS A 584 15.30 -11.64 35.49
N GLU A 585 14.03 -11.92 35.16
CA GLU A 585 13.56 -13.27 34.82
C GLU A 585 13.93 -13.70 33.39
N ALA A 586 14.27 -12.75 32.51
CA ALA A 586 14.66 -13.05 31.14
C ALA A 586 16.00 -13.80 31.07
N SER A 587 16.12 -14.73 30.12
CA SER A 587 17.41 -15.35 29.81
C SER A 587 18.38 -14.30 29.22
N ARG A 588 19.69 -14.53 29.32
CA ARG A 588 20.71 -13.59 28.80
C ARG A 588 20.53 -13.26 27.32
N ASP A 589 20.03 -14.21 26.53
CA ASP A 589 19.81 -14.01 25.10
C ASP A 589 18.52 -13.21 24.81
N GLU A 590 17.51 -13.32 25.69
CA GLU A 590 16.22 -12.63 25.57
C GLU A 590 16.20 -11.25 26.23
N GLU A 591 17.09 -11.01 27.20
CA GLU A 591 17.15 -9.77 28.00
C GLU A 591 17.09 -8.50 27.14
N PRO A 592 17.83 -8.36 26.02
CA PRO A 592 17.76 -7.16 25.18
C PRO A 592 16.37 -6.96 24.55
N THR A 593 15.72 -8.05 24.12
CA THR A 593 14.39 -8.04 23.50
C THR A 593 13.31 -7.73 24.54
N VAL A 594 13.40 -8.33 25.72
CA VAL A 594 12.48 -8.07 26.84
C VAL A 594 12.62 -6.62 27.30
N ARG A 595 13.86 -6.13 27.52
CA ARG A 595 14.12 -4.74 27.90
C ARG A 595 13.55 -3.75 26.87
N SER A 596 13.75 -4.02 25.58
CA SER A 596 13.17 -3.18 24.51
C SER A 596 11.64 -3.15 24.54
N SER A 597 11.01 -4.31 24.73
CA SER A 597 9.53 -4.44 24.78
C SER A 597 8.94 -3.77 26.01
N VAL A 598 9.59 -3.93 27.17
CA VAL A 598 9.26 -3.25 28.44
C VAL A 598 9.36 -1.75 28.27
N ALA A 599 10.50 -1.24 27.77
CA ALA A 599 10.72 0.19 27.61
C ALA A 599 9.72 0.84 26.63
N ARG A 600 9.46 0.21 25.48
CA ARG A 600 8.44 0.68 24.51
C ARG A 600 7.04 0.72 25.11
N THR A 601 6.67 -0.32 25.84
CA THR A 601 5.35 -0.38 26.51
C THR A 601 5.24 0.68 27.60
N MET A 602 6.27 0.87 28.42
CA MET A 602 6.33 1.94 29.43
C MET A 602 6.22 3.32 28.79
N ARG A 603 6.93 3.57 27.67
CA ARG A 603 6.84 4.83 26.90
C ARG A 603 5.40 5.11 26.49
N ILE A 604 4.73 4.15 25.84
CA ILE A 604 3.34 4.31 25.39
C ILE A 604 2.40 4.55 26.58
N HIS A 605 2.57 3.81 27.68
CA HIS A 605 1.73 3.92 28.87
C HIS A 605 1.89 5.28 29.57
N ILE A 606 3.12 5.77 29.76
CA ILE A 606 3.37 7.09 30.36
C ILE A 606 2.75 8.20 29.52
N ARG A 607 2.89 8.12 28.20
CA ARG A 607 2.27 9.10 27.29
C ARG A 607 0.76 9.06 27.35
N LEU A 608 0.15 7.87 27.45
CA LEU A 608 -1.29 7.74 27.67
C LEU A 608 -1.73 8.45 28.96
N LEU A 609 -1.05 8.19 30.08
CA LEU A 609 -1.39 8.82 31.37
C LEU A 609 -1.17 10.35 31.34
N ALA A 610 -0.10 10.83 30.70
CA ALA A 610 0.14 12.26 30.52
C ALA A 610 -0.99 12.93 29.70
N ARG A 611 -1.39 12.30 28.60
CA ARG A 611 -2.54 12.73 27.79
C ARG A 611 -3.84 12.70 28.57
N ALA A 612 -4.04 11.70 29.42
CA ALA A 612 -5.22 11.59 30.26
C ALA A 612 -5.30 12.70 31.31
N VAL A 613 -4.17 13.10 31.91
CA VAL A 613 -4.09 14.27 32.79
C VAL A 613 -4.42 15.55 32.01
N SER A 614 -3.86 15.70 30.80
CA SER A 614 -4.10 16.87 29.95
C SER A 614 -5.58 17.00 29.51
N GLY A 615 -6.19 15.89 29.12
CA GLY A 615 -7.58 15.80 28.64
C GLY A 615 -8.58 15.29 29.67
N TRP A 616 -8.30 15.48 30.96
CA TRP A 616 -9.16 14.96 32.03
C TRP A 616 -10.59 15.53 31.91
N PRO A 617 -11.64 14.69 31.90
CA PRO A 617 -13.00 15.12 31.57
C PRO A 617 -13.72 15.82 32.73
N TYR A 618 -13.22 15.73 33.96
CA TYR A 618 -13.84 16.30 35.17
C TYR A 618 -13.06 17.52 35.68
N GLU A 619 -13.69 18.33 36.53
CA GLU A 619 -13.06 19.52 37.11
C GLU A 619 -11.88 19.17 38.03
N THR A 620 -12.01 18.09 38.82
CA THR A 620 -10.99 17.69 39.79
C THR A 620 -10.20 16.48 39.31
N LEU A 621 -8.87 16.60 39.30
CA LEU A 621 -7.94 15.53 38.94
C LEU A 621 -7.67 14.62 40.16
N PRO A 622 -7.77 13.28 40.04
CA PRO A 622 -7.47 12.37 41.13
C PRO A 622 -6.00 12.40 41.54
N SER A 623 -5.73 12.55 42.83
CA SER A 623 -4.35 12.56 43.37
C SER A 623 -3.58 11.27 43.04
N VAL A 624 -4.26 10.12 43.06
CA VAL A 624 -3.67 8.81 42.72
C VAL A 624 -3.11 8.80 41.29
N LEU A 625 -3.78 9.45 40.32
CA LEU A 625 -3.30 9.52 38.94
C LEU A 625 -2.01 10.34 38.86
N CYS A 626 -1.96 11.48 39.55
CA CYS A 626 -0.77 12.33 39.63
C CYS A 626 0.42 11.57 40.24
N GLU A 627 0.20 10.89 41.36
CA GLU A 627 1.25 10.15 42.07
C GLU A 627 1.78 8.97 41.26
N VAL A 628 0.92 8.23 40.56
CA VAL A 628 1.34 7.16 39.65
C VAL A 628 2.15 7.72 38.48
N LEU A 629 1.67 8.79 37.84
CA LEU A 629 2.37 9.41 36.71
C LEU A 629 3.77 9.87 37.14
N LYS A 630 3.89 10.58 38.27
CA LYS A 630 5.19 10.99 38.84
C LYS A 630 6.10 9.79 39.09
N LYS A 631 5.57 8.72 39.72
CA LYS A 631 6.33 7.50 40.03
C LYS A 631 6.84 6.83 38.76
N LEU A 632 6.01 6.68 37.73
CA LEU A 632 6.41 6.07 36.46
C LEU A 632 7.47 6.91 35.75
N ILE A 633 7.32 8.23 35.70
CA ILE A 633 8.32 9.13 35.09
C ILE A 633 9.65 9.03 35.86
N SER A 634 9.63 9.02 37.20
CA SER A 634 10.86 8.90 38.01
C SER A 634 11.64 7.61 37.75
N ARG A 635 10.94 6.54 37.37
CA ARG A 635 11.54 5.24 36.97
C ARG A 635 11.95 5.20 35.50
N SER A 636 11.54 6.19 34.70
CA SER A 636 11.59 6.14 33.24
C SER A 636 12.43 7.22 32.56
N VAL A 637 12.80 8.26 33.31
CA VAL A 637 13.47 9.46 32.81
C VAL A 637 14.99 9.28 32.65
N ILE A 638 15.56 8.24 33.27
CA ILE A 638 17.00 7.93 33.24
C ILE A 638 17.21 6.42 33.21
N GLU A 639 18.17 5.95 32.42
CA GLU A 639 18.62 4.55 32.45
C GLU A 639 19.55 4.36 33.65
N HIS A 640 19.16 3.50 34.61
CA HIS A 640 20.01 3.21 35.77
C HIS A 640 19.65 1.85 36.38
N ASP A 641 20.27 0.79 35.84
CA ASP A 641 19.98 -0.60 36.19
C ASP A 641 20.05 -0.87 37.70
N GLU A 642 21.11 -0.40 38.37
CA GLU A 642 21.31 -0.61 39.82
C GLU A 642 20.18 0.01 40.69
N LYS A 643 19.46 1.00 40.16
CA LYS A 643 18.33 1.67 40.82
C LYS A 643 16.99 1.20 40.28
N GLY A 644 16.98 0.18 39.42
CA GLY A 644 15.79 -0.36 38.78
C GLY A 644 15.06 0.62 37.88
N ARG A 645 15.80 1.47 37.14
CA ARG A 645 15.24 2.49 36.25
C ARG A 645 15.55 2.15 34.79
N ILE A 646 14.55 2.34 33.93
CA ILE A 646 14.61 2.03 32.50
C ILE A 646 14.34 3.32 31.74
N GLY A 647 15.26 3.82 30.92
CA GLY A 647 15.17 5.07 30.17
C GLY A 647 14.15 5.07 29.03
N ALA A 648 12.89 4.69 29.31
CA ALA A 648 11.81 4.54 28.34
C ALA A 648 11.42 5.85 27.63
N LEU A 649 11.68 7.00 28.27
CA LEU A 649 11.39 8.32 27.68
C LEU A 649 12.48 8.79 26.70
N THR A 650 13.62 8.09 26.62
CA THR A 650 14.68 8.39 25.65
C THR A 650 14.29 8.03 24.23
N ASP A 651 14.91 8.69 23.24
CA ASP A 651 14.65 8.43 21.82
C ASP A 651 14.94 7.01 21.37
N ARG A 652 15.82 6.30 22.08
CA ARG A 652 16.22 4.91 21.81
C ARG A 652 15.01 3.97 21.64
N TYR A 653 13.93 4.24 22.35
CA TYR A 653 12.72 3.41 22.34
C TYR A 653 11.55 4.01 21.55
N SER A 654 11.79 5.09 20.78
CA SER A 654 10.79 5.57 19.82
C SER A 654 10.54 4.49 18.75
N PRO A 655 9.28 4.27 18.31
CA PRO A 655 8.97 3.25 17.33
C PRO A 655 9.65 3.51 15.98
N THR A 656 10.75 2.80 15.72
CA THR A 656 11.48 2.78 14.45
C THR A 656 10.97 1.66 13.56
N HIS A 657 9.76 1.83 13.02
CA HIS A 657 9.34 1.08 11.83
C HIS A 657 9.06 2.06 10.70
N SER A 658 9.64 1.76 9.53
CA SER A 658 9.60 2.52 8.27
C SER A 658 8.21 2.93 7.77
N GLN A 659 7.14 2.57 8.47
CA GLN A 659 5.74 2.81 8.09
C GLN A 659 4.92 3.61 9.12
N SER A 660 5.41 3.86 10.34
CA SER A 660 4.68 4.71 11.31
C SER A 660 5.61 5.54 12.18
N ARG A 661 5.66 6.85 11.96
CA ARG A 661 6.28 7.81 12.90
C ARG A 661 5.42 7.93 14.15
N GLU A 662 6.06 8.04 15.31
CA GLU A 662 5.40 8.43 16.55
C GLU A 662 4.68 9.78 16.35
N THR A 663 3.41 9.89 16.75
CA THR A 663 2.67 11.16 16.66
C THR A 663 2.95 12.00 17.91
N GLY A 664 3.61 13.15 17.74
CA GLY A 664 4.09 14.01 18.84
C GLY A 664 5.24 13.38 19.65
N SER A 665 5.76 14.11 20.63
CA SER A 665 6.84 13.63 21.51
C SER A 665 6.38 13.42 22.96
N PRO A 666 7.08 12.60 23.78
CA PRO A 666 6.76 12.46 25.19
C PRO A 666 6.86 13.77 25.96
N ALA A 667 7.82 14.64 25.60
CA ALA A 667 8.00 15.94 26.24
C ALA A 667 6.77 16.84 26.01
N GLN A 668 6.18 16.83 24.81
CA GLN A 668 4.97 17.57 24.51
C GLN A 668 3.76 17.09 25.35
N ASP A 669 3.57 15.77 25.43
CA ASP A 669 2.48 15.15 26.21
C ASP A 669 2.63 15.49 27.71
N LEU A 670 3.86 15.43 28.22
CA LEU A 670 4.19 15.72 29.63
C LEU A 670 4.11 17.21 29.98
N ALA A 671 4.54 18.11 29.10
CA ALA A 671 4.37 19.55 29.29
C ALA A 671 2.87 19.94 29.30
N SER A 672 2.08 19.30 28.43
CA SER A 672 0.62 19.46 28.41
C SER A 672 -0.01 18.97 29.72
N ALA A 673 0.40 17.81 30.23
CA ALA A 673 -0.04 17.29 31.53
C ALA A 673 0.32 18.24 32.67
N TRP A 674 1.56 18.74 32.71
CA TRP A 674 2.05 19.68 33.72
C TRP A 674 1.17 20.94 33.81
N SER A 675 0.69 21.44 32.68
CA SER A 675 -0.16 22.65 32.64
C SER A 675 -1.51 22.49 33.36
N LYS A 676 -1.99 21.26 33.54
CA LYS A 676 -3.25 20.93 34.22
C LYS A 676 -3.11 20.64 35.72
N LEU A 677 -1.88 20.48 36.22
CA LEU A 677 -1.62 20.16 37.61
C LEU A 677 -1.71 21.39 38.52
N ASP A 678 -1.97 21.17 39.81
CA ASP A 678 -1.83 22.24 40.82
C ASP A 678 -0.36 22.64 41.04
N LYS A 679 -0.15 23.78 41.73
CA LYS A 679 1.20 24.33 41.94
C LYS A 679 2.17 23.39 42.67
N SER A 680 1.66 22.56 43.59
CA SER A 680 2.50 21.61 44.34
C SER A 680 3.00 20.51 43.40
N ASN A 681 2.08 19.88 42.67
CA ASN A 681 2.35 18.82 41.72
C ASN A 681 3.21 19.31 40.54
N GLN A 682 3.03 20.56 40.11
CA GLN A 682 3.89 21.21 39.11
C GLN A 682 5.35 21.30 39.56
N GLY A 683 5.59 21.66 40.82
CA GLY A 683 6.94 21.74 41.39
C GLY A 683 7.62 20.38 41.47
N ASP A 684 6.91 19.37 41.99
CA ASP A 684 7.43 18.01 42.09
C ASP A 684 7.78 17.43 40.72
N LEU A 685 6.91 17.64 39.72
CA LEU A 685 7.11 17.08 38.39
C LEU A 685 8.32 17.71 37.67
N LEU A 686 8.56 19.01 37.86
CA LEU A 686 9.77 19.67 37.36
C LEU A 686 11.04 19.11 38.01
N GLN A 687 11.01 18.76 39.29
CA GLN A 687 12.14 18.09 39.95
C GLN A 687 12.40 16.71 39.34
N VAL A 688 11.34 15.94 39.04
CA VAL A 688 11.47 14.62 38.39
C VAL A 688 12.04 14.78 36.97
N PHE A 689 11.56 15.73 36.18
CA PHE A 689 12.12 16.02 34.86
C PHE A 689 13.61 16.38 34.93
N GLY A 690 14.00 17.17 35.93
CA GLY A 690 15.40 17.54 36.18
C GLY A 690 16.34 16.37 36.51
N GLN A 691 15.83 15.15 36.73
CA GLN A 691 16.67 13.95 36.91
C GLN A 691 17.13 13.33 35.59
N SER A 692 16.55 13.74 34.45
CA SER A 692 16.93 13.23 33.13
C SER A 692 18.42 13.42 32.85
N ASP A 693 19.01 12.43 32.18
CA ASP A 693 20.31 12.50 31.53
C ASP A 693 20.19 12.59 30.00
N ASP A 694 18.98 12.57 29.44
CA ASP A 694 18.73 12.70 28.01
C ASP A 694 18.59 14.18 27.58
N PRO A 695 19.52 14.72 26.76
CA PRO A 695 19.44 16.09 26.29
C PRO A 695 18.22 16.35 25.40
N VAL A 696 17.75 15.36 24.64
CA VAL A 696 16.62 15.56 23.70
C VAL A 696 15.34 15.84 24.48
N PHE A 697 15.04 14.97 25.43
CA PHE A 697 13.87 15.12 26.29
C PHE A 697 13.82 16.47 26.99
N LEU A 698 14.94 16.92 27.58
CA LEU A 698 15.01 18.22 28.27
C LEU A 698 14.93 19.42 27.31
N ALA A 699 15.52 19.31 26.12
CA ALA A 699 15.47 20.34 25.10
C ALA A 699 14.05 20.52 24.56
N GLU A 700 13.33 19.43 24.26
CA GLU A 700 11.92 19.47 23.88
C GLU A 700 11.03 20.00 25.01
N LEU A 701 11.27 19.60 26.26
CA LEU A 701 10.53 20.16 27.40
C LEU A 701 10.70 21.69 27.48
N CYS A 702 11.89 22.22 27.22
CA CYS A 702 12.12 23.66 27.17
C CYS A 702 11.33 24.36 26.04
N GLN A 703 11.00 23.65 24.96
CA GLN A 703 10.18 24.17 23.87
C GLN A 703 8.70 24.26 24.27
N PHE A 704 8.17 23.26 24.99
CA PHE A 704 6.74 23.17 25.29
C PHE A 704 6.31 23.74 26.66
N LEU A 705 7.22 23.86 27.63
CA LEU A 705 6.91 24.45 28.94
C LEU A 705 6.77 25.98 28.88
N PRO A 706 5.97 26.62 29.75
CA PRO A 706 5.94 28.08 29.85
C PRO A 706 7.21 28.62 30.53
N THR A 707 7.51 29.89 30.30
CA THR A 707 8.73 30.57 30.78
C THR A 707 9.03 30.35 32.26
N THR A 708 8.02 30.38 33.12
CA THR A 708 8.17 30.22 34.58
C THR A 708 8.72 28.86 34.99
N ALA A 709 8.55 27.82 34.17
CA ALA A 709 8.97 26.45 34.44
C ALA A 709 10.32 26.07 33.83
N LYS A 710 10.82 26.86 32.86
CA LYS A 710 12.07 26.57 32.11
C LYS A 710 13.38 26.65 32.92
N PRO A 711 13.58 27.57 33.89
CA PRO A 711 14.92 27.85 34.44
C PRO A 711 15.64 26.61 34.99
N GLY A 712 14.96 25.77 35.77
CA GLY A 712 15.55 24.55 36.34
C GLY A 712 15.88 23.50 35.30
N ILE A 713 14.99 23.29 34.32
CA ILE A 713 15.19 22.34 33.21
C ILE A 713 16.36 22.78 32.32
N LYS A 714 16.42 24.08 32.00
CA LYS A 714 17.50 24.68 31.21
C LYS A 714 18.85 24.59 31.92
N ALA A 715 18.87 24.81 33.24
CA ALA A 715 20.07 24.64 34.05
C ALA A 715 20.56 23.19 34.03
N ARG A 716 19.65 22.21 34.16
CA ARG A 716 20.00 20.79 34.04
C ARG A 716 20.50 20.44 32.64
N LEU A 717 19.81 20.87 31.59
CA LEU A 717 20.22 20.61 30.20
C LEU A 717 21.66 21.07 29.94
N ARG A 718 22.04 22.26 30.41
CA ARG A 718 23.40 22.81 30.28
C ARG A 718 24.48 22.05 31.07
N GLN A 719 24.10 21.25 32.06
CA GLN A 719 25.04 20.36 32.76
C GLN A 719 25.35 19.10 31.94
N LEU A 720 24.45 18.67 31.05
CA LEU A 720 24.57 17.43 30.27
C LEU A 720 25.56 17.55 29.10
N LYS A 721 26.82 17.81 29.43
CA LYS A 721 27.96 17.66 28.51
C LYS A 721 28.04 16.22 27.98
N PRO A 722 28.77 15.94 26.88
CA PRO A 722 28.84 14.62 26.28
C PRO A 722 29.15 13.47 27.26
N ALA A 723 30.03 13.72 28.24
CA ALA A 723 30.39 12.74 29.28
C ALA A 723 29.32 12.50 30.36
N GLU A 724 28.39 13.44 30.56
CA GLU A 724 27.30 13.36 31.56
C GLU A 724 25.94 13.01 30.94
N ALA A 725 25.82 13.11 29.62
CA ALA A 725 24.61 12.81 28.88
C ALA A 725 24.45 11.30 28.64
N SER A 726 23.20 10.89 28.37
CA SER A 726 22.91 9.52 27.97
C SER A 726 23.69 9.10 26.73
N VAL A 727 24.19 7.87 26.71
CA VAL A 727 24.96 7.32 25.59
C VAL A 727 24.05 7.07 24.39
N PHE A 728 24.39 7.65 23.24
CA PHE A 728 23.73 7.37 21.95
C PHE A 728 24.30 6.09 21.32
N TRP A 729 23.46 5.32 20.63
CA TRP A 729 23.83 4.03 20.04
C TRP A 729 23.91 4.09 18.52
N THR A 730 23.24 5.07 17.93
CA THR A 730 23.09 5.18 16.47
C THR A 730 23.32 6.62 15.99
N TRP A 731 23.81 6.78 14.76
CA TRP A 731 23.97 8.10 14.14
C TRP A 731 22.66 8.91 14.01
N PRO A 732 21.49 8.30 13.74
CA PRO A 732 20.19 8.98 13.83
C PRO A 732 19.92 9.63 15.19
N GLU A 733 20.21 8.94 16.30
CA GLU A 733 20.01 9.48 17.65
C GLU A 733 20.88 10.73 17.86
N LEU A 734 22.14 10.68 17.46
CA LEU A 734 23.04 11.83 17.57
C LEU A 734 22.59 13.01 16.70
N HIS A 735 22.19 12.73 15.45
CA HIS A 735 21.66 13.75 14.56
C HIS A 735 20.45 14.46 15.17
N HIS A 736 19.46 13.68 15.64
CA HIS A 736 18.26 14.22 16.27
C HIS A 736 18.57 15.00 17.55
N ARG A 737 19.55 14.54 18.35
CA ARG A 737 20.02 15.25 19.53
C ARG A 737 20.57 16.63 19.18
N ILE A 738 21.49 16.72 18.23
CA ILE A 738 22.10 18.00 17.84
C ILE A 738 21.03 18.92 17.23
N GLU A 739 20.17 18.40 16.36
CA GLU A 739 19.06 19.14 15.78
C GLU A 739 18.12 19.72 16.85
N THR A 740 17.74 18.92 17.85
CA THR A 740 16.83 19.36 18.92
C THR A 740 17.47 20.41 19.82
N LEU A 741 18.77 20.28 20.12
CA LEU A 741 19.53 21.29 20.87
C LEU A 741 19.60 22.63 20.12
N LEU A 742 19.80 22.59 18.79
CA LEU A 742 19.76 23.77 17.93
C LEU A 742 18.38 24.43 17.93
N ILE A 743 17.31 23.65 17.85
CA ILE A 743 15.92 24.15 17.91
C ILE A 743 15.64 24.79 19.29
N ALA A 744 16.15 24.20 20.38
CA ALA A 744 16.02 24.75 21.73
C ALA A 744 16.90 25.98 22.02
N GLY A 745 17.79 26.35 21.08
CA GLY A 745 18.69 27.50 21.23
C GLY A 745 19.90 27.25 22.13
N GLU A 746 20.25 25.99 22.44
CA GLU A 746 21.42 25.62 23.23
C GLU A 746 22.63 25.34 22.30
N TYR A 747 23.09 26.38 21.60
CA TYR A 747 24.11 26.28 20.56
C TYR A 747 25.47 25.79 21.10
N GLU A 748 25.92 26.31 22.24
CA GLU A 748 27.17 25.86 22.88
C GLU A 748 27.13 24.37 23.21
N LEU A 749 26.00 23.87 23.72
CA LEU A 749 25.86 22.46 24.03
C LEU A 749 25.81 21.59 22.76
N ALA A 750 25.08 22.03 21.73
CA ALA A 750 25.07 21.35 20.43
C ALA A 750 26.49 21.21 19.85
N ARG A 751 27.31 22.26 20.00
CA ARG A 751 28.73 22.26 19.62
C ARG A 751 29.54 21.22 20.39
N GLU A 752 29.41 21.18 21.71
CA GLU A 752 30.13 20.21 22.54
C GLU A 752 29.82 18.76 22.12
N HIS A 753 28.55 18.44 21.87
CA HIS A 753 28.14 17.11 21.38
C HIS A 753 28.63 16.79 19.95
N LEU A 754 28.73 17.79 19.07
CA LEU A 754 29.28 17.62 17.73
C LEU A 754 30.80 17.38 17.75
N GLU A 755 31.53 18.10 18.61
CA GLU A 755 32.99 17.99 18.74
C GLU A 755 33.43 16.66 19.38
N ASP A 756 32.66 16.14 20.34
CA ASP A 756 32.94 14.86 21.01
C ASP A 756 33.12 13.70 20.00
N VAL A 757 32.31 13.69 18.95
CA VAL A 757 32.34 12.64 17.92
C VAL A 757 33.27 12.95 16.76
N ARG A 758 33.94 14.12 16.72
CA ARG A 758 34.67 14.63 15.53
C ARG A 758 35.66 13.62 14.95
N GLN A 759 36.35 12.87 15.81
CA GLN A 759 37.34 11.87 15.42
C GLN A 759 36.71 10.61 14.81
N ASP A 760 35.47 10.31 15.21
CA ASP A 760 34.71 9.13 14.78
C ASP A 760 33.73 9.40 13.63
N VAL A 761 33.41 10.67 13.33
CA VAL A 761 32.52 11.03 12.20
C VAL A 761 32.99 10.40 10.88
N GLY A 762 34.31 10.23 10.69
CA GLY A 762 34.86 9.57 9.50
C GLY A 762 34.49 8.09 9.34
N LYS A 763 33.89 7.46 10.37
CA LYS A 763 33.36 6.09 10.36
C LYS A 763 31.84 6.06 10.10
N ALA A 764 31.15 7.21 10.12
CA ALA A 764 29.72 7.29 9.87
C ALA A 764 29.40 6.96 8.41
N PRO A 765 28.26 6.33 8.11
CA PRO A 765 27.76 6.24 6.75
C PRO A 765 27.65 7.64 6.11
N GLN A 766 27.95 7.74 4.82
CA GLN A 766 28.09 9.00 4.07
C GLN A 766 26.89 9.96 4.28
N GLN A 767 25.66 9.42 4.31
CA GLN A 767 24.46 10.23 4.51
C GLN A 767 24.39 10.89 5.89
N TYR A 768 24.89 10.25 6.96
CA TYR A 768 24.87 10.82 8.30
C TYR A 768 26.03 11.79 8.51
N TRP A 769 27.16 11.56 7.84
CA TRP A 769 28.23 12.55 7.81
C TRP A 769 27.75 13.84 7.15
N LEU A 770 27.11 13.75 5.97
CA LEU A 770 26.51 14.93 5.32
C LEU A 770 25.49 15.63 6.22
N ALA A 771 24.64 14.88 6.91
CA ALA A 771 23.64 15.44 7.82
C ALA A 771 24.27 16.18 9.01
N LEU A 772 25.29 15.60 9.65
CA LEU A 772 26.04 16.27 10.72
C LEU A 772 26.80 17.51 10.23
N PHE A 773 27.37 17.47 9.03
CA PHE A 773 28.00 18.63 8.40
C PHE A 773 26.98 19.76 8.17
N ALA A 774 25.76 19.44 7.72
CA ALA A 774 24.70 20.43 7.57
C ALA A 774 24.31 21.09 8.90
N LEU A 775 24.25 20.32 9.99
CA LEU A 775 24.01 20.85 11.34
C LEU A 775 25.16 21.72 11.84
N GLU A 776 26.41 21.38 11.50
CA GLU A 776 27.60 22.21 11.80
C GLU A 776 27.51 23.59 11.12
N LEU A 777 27.16 23.62 9.83
CA LEU A 777 26.98 24.87 9.09
C LEU A 777 25.84 25.71 9.66
N GLN A 778 24.72 25.06 10.02
CA GLN A 778 23.60 25.72 10.68
C GLN A 778 24.00 26.33 12.02
N LEU A 779 24.80 25.61 12.81
CA LEU A 779 25.34 26.07 14.08
C LEU A 779 26.23 27.32 13.90
N PHE A 780 27.15 27.33 12.92
CA PHE A 780 27.95 28.52 12.62
C PHE A 780 27.09 29.72 12.24
N LEU A 781 26.03 29.51 11.45
CA LEU A 781 25.12 30.57 11.04
C LEU A 781 24.33 31.15 12.24
N LYS A 782 23.84 30.28 13.13
CA LYS A 782 23.06 30.67 14.32
C LYS A 782 23.90 31.37 15.40
N GLU A 783 25.18 31.02 15.53
CA GLU A 783 26.12 31.69 16.45
C GLU A 783 26.79 32.93 15.84
N GLU A 784 26.44 33.32 14.62
CA GLU A 784 27.07 34.45 13.91
C GLU A 784 28.59 34.30 13.73
N LYS A 785 29.10 33.06 13.68
CA LYS A 785 30.53 32.76 13.46
C LYS A 785 30.89 32.79 11.98
N TRP A 786 30.78 33.98 11.39
CA TRP A 786 30.97 34.21 9.95
C TRP A 786 32.33 33.73 9.43
N THR A 787 33.40 33.98 10.18
CA THR A 787 34.77 33.57 9.80
C THR A 787 34.94 32.05 9.77
N ALA A 788 34.34 31.33 10.72
CA ALA A 788 34.36 29.87 10.73
C ALA A 788 33.62 29.30 9.51
N LEU A 789 32.43 29.84 9.22
CA LEU A 789 31.65 29.44 8.04
C LEU A 789 32.39 29.74 6.72
N ASP A 790 32.98 30.93 6.59
CA ASP A 790 33.73 31.33 5.40
C ASP A 790 34.98 30.46 5.19
N SER A 791 35.67 30.06 6.28
CA SER A 791 36.85 29.18 6.23
C SER A 791 36.56 27.68 6.15
N THR A 792 35.28 27.27 6.25
CA THR A 792 34.90 25.85 6.26
C THR A 792 35.26 25.16 4.93
N THR A 793 35.80 23.94 5.03
CA THR A 793 36.14 23.09 3.89
C THR A 793 35.29 21.83 3.88
N ILE A 794 35.07 21.29 2.68
CA ILE A 794 34.29 20.06 2.51
C ILE A 794 35.10 18.88 3.09
N PRO A 795 34.47 17.95 3.83
CA PRO A 795 35.17 16.79 4.36
C PRO A 795 35.78 15.92 3.24
N SER A 796 37.08 15.64 3.34
CA SER A 796 37.89 15.06 2.26
C SER A 796 37.63 13.57 1.95
N LYS A 797 36.93 12.85 2.84
CA LYS A 797 36.61 11.41 2.66
C LYS A 797 35.18 11.17 2.13
N LEU A 798 34.46 12.22 1.75
CA LEU A 798 33.15 12.06 1.13
C LEU A 798 33.30 11.54 -0.30
N ASP A 799 32.38 10.69 -0.73
CA ASP A 799 32.30 10.30 -2.15
C ASP A 799 31.92 11.50 -3.04
N ALA A 800 32.15 11.41 -4.35
CA ALA A 800 31.95 12.54 -5.27
C ALA A 800 30.49 13.05 -5.34
N ALA A 801 29.49 12.21 -5.08
CA ALA A 801 28.10 12.65 -5.05
C ALA A 801 27.78 13.39 -3.75
N THR A 802 28.18 12.81 -2.61
CA THR A 802 28.00 13.39 -1.28
C THR A 802 28.81 14.68 -1.11
N ALA A 803 30.01 14.77 -1.67
CA ALA A 803 30.84 15.98 -1.68
C ALA A 803 30.20 17.13 -2.46
N ARG A 804 29.52 16.85 -3.57
CA ARG A 804 28.74 17.86 -4.31
C ARG A 804 27.58 18.38 -3.49
N GLN A 805 26.84 17.51 -2.82
CA GLN A 805 25.75 17.92 -1.92
C GLN A 805 26.27 18.75 -0.73
N ALA A 806 27.41 18.37 -0.14
CA ALA A 806 28.07 19.15 0.90
C ALA A 806 28.50 20.54 0.39
N ASN A 807 29.01 20.62 -0.85
CA ASN A 807 29.34 21.90 -1.48
C ASN A 807 28.11 22.78 -1.64
N ASP A 808 27.01 22.25 -2.19
CA ASP A 808 25.77 23.01 -2.37
C ASP A 808 25.20 23.49 -1.02
N GLN A 809 25.30 22.69 0.04
CA GLN A 809 24.94 23.12 1.40
C GLN A 809 25.86 24.25 1.89
N LEU A 810 27.17 24.12 1.73
CA LEU A 810 28.14 25.16 2.12
C LEU A 810 27.89 26.48 1.38
N ASP A 811 27.66 26.42 0.07
CA ASP A 811 27.34 27.59 -0.76
C ASP A 811 26.01 28.23 -0.31
N PHE A 812 25.00 27.42 0.01
CA PHE A 812 23.74 27.90 0.56
C PHE A 812 23.94 28.65 1.89
N TYR A 813 24.66 28.06 2.85
CA TYR A 813 24.87 28.68 4.15
C TYR A 813 25.74 29.93 4.04
N ARG A 814 26.78 29.93 3.18
CA ARG A 814 27.58 31.13 2.87
C ARG A 814 26.74 32.24 2.27
N ALA A 815 25.94 31.95 1.24
CA ALA A 815 25.07 32.96 0.63
C ALA A 815 24.02 33.48 1.63
N THR A 816 23.43 32.61 2.43
CA THR A 816 22.46 32.99 3.48
C THR A 816 23.11 33.86 4.56
N SER A 817 24.37 33.57 4.93
CA SER A 817 25.10 34.40 5.90
C SER A 817 25.42 35.80 5.40
N GLN A 818 25.53 36.02 4.09
CA GLN A 818 25.68 37.37 3.52
C GLN A 818 24.41 38.22 3.70
N LEU A 819 23.24 37.58 3.73
CA LEU A 819 21.98 38.27 4.04
C LEU A 819 21.90 38.70 5.51
N LEU A 820 22.40 37.85 6.42
CA LEU A 820 22.28 38.06 7.87
C LEU A 820 23.37 38.98 8.44
N ARG A 821 24.58 39.00 7.84
CA ARG A 821 25.70 39.79 8.35
C ARG A 821 25.57 41.29 7.99
N PRO A 822 25.94 42.21 8.90
CA PRO A 822 25.98 43.63 8.56
C PRO A 822 26.92 43.91 7.38
N GLY A 823 26.41 44.60 6.35
CA GLY A 823 27.20 44.95 5.16
C GLY A 823 27.61 43.76 4.28
N GLY A 824 26.90 42.64 4.35
CA GLY A 824 27.19 41.45 3.53
C GLY A 824 27.01 41.68 2.03
N ASP A 825 27.69 40.86 1.23
CA ASP A 825 27.63 40.93 -0.23
C ASP A 825 26.36 40.27 -0.78
N LEU A 826 25.28 41.08 -0.82
CA LEU A 826 23.99 40.65 -1.33
C LEU A 826 24.03 40.29 -2.82
N ALA A 827 24.94 40.88 -3.61
CA ALA A 827 25.02 40.62 -5.05
C ALA A 827 25.55 39.21 -5.34
N SER A 828 26.64 38.84 -4.66
CA SER A 828 27.18 37.48 -4.74
C SER A 828 26.20 36.46 -4.16
N ALA A 829 25.57 36.77 -3.02
CA ALA A 829 24.58 35.89 -2.40
C ALA A 829 23.37 35.62 -3.30
N ARG A 830 22.86 36.65 -3.98
CA ARG A 830 21.75 36.50 -4.93
C ARG A 830 22.11 35.60 -6.10
N THR A 831 23.31 35.78 -6.64
CA THR A 831 23.82 34.97 -7.77
C THR A 831 23.93 33.50 -7.37
N GLU A 832 24.48 33.23 -6.18
CA GLU A 832 24.68 31.88 -5.68
C GLU A 832 23.35 31.18 -5.37
N LEU A 833 22.42 31.84 -4.68
CA LEU A 833 21.09 31.29 -4.38
C LEU A 833 20.24 31.10 -5.64
N GLN A 834 20.42 31.95 -6.66
CA GLN A 834 19.79 31.75 -7.96
C GLN A 834 20.36 30.52 -8.67
N ARG A 835 21.68 30.33 -8.66
CA ARG A 835 22.34 29.13 -9.20
C ARG A 835 21.80 27.87 -8.53
N LEU A 836 21.77 27.85 -7.19
CA LEU A 836 21.30 26.72 -6.40
C LEU A 836 19.81 26.43 -6.64
N SER A 837 18.95 27.46 -6.66
CA SER A 837 17.51 27.29 -6.89
C SER A 837 17.13 26.90 -8.32
N SER A 838 18.02 27.12 -9.29
CA SER A 838 17.80 26.74 -10.69
C SER A 838 18.12 25.26 -10.97
N GLN A 839 18.71 24.53 -10.01
CA GLN A 839 19.00 23.12 -10.16
C GLN A 839 17.70 22.27 -10.13
N PRO A 840 17.57 21.23 -10.97
CA PRO A 840 16.44 20.31 -10.92
C PRO A 840 16.31 19.66 -9.53
N GLY A 841 15.12 19.73 -8.91
CA GLY A 841 14.88 19.16 -7.58
C GLY A 841 15.51 19.95 -6.41
N ALA A 842 15.98 21.18 -6.65
CA ALA A 842 16.52 22.06 -5.62
C ALA A 842 15.54 22.34 -4.48
N SER A 843 16.09 22.67 -3.32
CA SER A 843 15.27 23.04 -2.16
C SER A 843 14.52 24.35 -2.37
N SER A 844 13.24 24.38 -1.99
CA SER A 844 12.44 25.60 -1.97
C SER A 844 13.07 26.67 -1.07
N THR A 845 13.81 26.27 -0.04
CA THR A 845 14.60 27.13 0.84
C THR A 845 15.59 28.01 0.07
N TYR A 846 16.21 27.50 -0.99
CA TYR A 846 17.18 28.27 -1.80
C TYR A 846 16.48 29.42 -2.50
N ARG A 847 15.29 29.15 -3.04
CA ARG A 847 14.45 30.15 -3.72
C ARG A 847 13.86 31.16 -2.73
N ASP A 848 13.45 30.72 -1.55
CA ASP A 848 12.94 31.58 -0.49
C ASP A 848 14.02 32.60 -0.04
N ASN A 849 15.26 32.13 0.15
CA ASN A 849 16.37 33.01 0.50
C ASN A 849 16.81 33.89 -0.68
N TYR A 850 16.72 33.40 -1.93
CA TYR A 850 16.91 34.24 -3.12
C TYR A 850 15.94 35.43 -3.11
N PHE A 851 14.65 35.18 -2.84
CA PHE A 851 13.65 36.25 -2.73
C PHE A 851 13.96 37.18 -1.56
N ALA A 852 14.38 36.65 -0.41
CA ALA A 852 14.78 37.45 0.75
C ALA A 852 15.93 38.43 0.42
N VAL A 853 16.96 37.95 -0.29
CA VAL A 853 18.09 38.79 -0.75
C VAL A 853 17.61 39.82 -1.78
N ALA A 854 16.81 39.41 -2.76
CA ALA A 854 16.30 40.31 -3.78
C ALA A 854 15.43 41.43 -3.19
N ILE A 855 14.61 41.12 -2.18
CA ILE A 855 13.82 42.11 -1.45
C ILE A 855 14.75 43.04 -0.66
N GLN A 856 15.73 42.52 0.07
CA GLN A 856 16.67 43.32 0.85
C GLN A 856 17.49 44.29 -0.02
N GLN A 857 17.85 43.88 -1.24
CA GLN A 857 18.55 44.75 -2.20
C GLN A 857 17.70 45.94 -2.67
N ILE A 858 16.38 45.78 -2.75
CA ILE A 858 15.46 46.82 -3.24
C ILE A 858 15.03 47.74 -2.09
N ILE A 859 14.77 47.19 -0.90
CA ILE A 859 14.30 47.96 0.26
C ILE A 859 15.47 48.64 0.99
N GLY A 860 16.64 47.99 1.05
CA GLY A 860 17.76 48.45 1.87
C GLY A 860 17.55 48.18 3.37
N PRO A 861 18.41 48.74 4.25
CA PRO A 861 18.39 48.47 5.69
C PRO A 861 17.22 49.13 6.44
N THR A 862 16.53 50.09 5.81
CA THR A 862 15.40 50.83 6.38
C THR A 862 14.19 50.77 5.46
N SER A 863 13.00 50.57 6.05
CA SER A 863 11.74 50.42 5.31
C SER A 863 11.29 51.75 4.71
N HIS A 864 11.79 52.14 3.54
CA HIS A 864 11.30 53.30 2.81
C HIS A 864 10.34 52.88 1.68
N PRO A 865 9.32 53.71 1.35
CA PRO A 865 8.46 53.40 0.22
C PRO A 865 9.21 53.38 -1.11
N LEU A 866 8.98 52.35 -1.93
CA LEU A 866 9.61 52.21 -3.24
C LEU A 866 9.06 53.26 -4.23
N SER A 867 9.96 53.85 -5.01
CA SER A 867 9.61 54.83 -6.04
C SER A 867 10.35 54.54 -7.36
N GLY A 868 9.90 55.12 -8.47
CA GLY A 868 10.57 55.01 -9.77
C GLY A 868 10.79 53.56 -10.25
N ALA A 869 12.03 53.26 -10.67
CA ALA A 869 12.43 51.95 -11.20
C ALA A 869 12.38 50.84 -10.14
N ASP A 870 12.62 51.18 -8.87
CA ASP A 870 12.59 50.21 -7.76
C ASP A 870 11.17 49.73 -7.48
N LYS A 871 10.17 50.61 -7.63
CA LYS A 871 8.75 50.22 -7.54
C LYS A 871 8.36 49.21 -8.63
N LEU A 872 8.80 49.43 -9.87
CA LEU A 872 8.54 48.49 -10.98
C LEU A 872 9.22 47.13 -10.74
N THR A 873 10.46 47.16 -10.23
CA THR A 873 11.21 45.95 -9.87
C THR A 873 10.54 45.20 -8.71
N GLY A 874 10.06 45.93 -7.69
CA GLY A 874 9.30 45.38 -6.57
C GLY A 874 7.98 44.72 -6.99
N GLU A 875 7.21 45.32 -7.89
CA GLU A 875 5.96 44.72 -8.40
C GLU A 875 6.22 43.44 -9.21
N ARG A 876 7.30 43.41 -10.00
CA ARG A 876 7.72 42.20 -10.73
C ARG A 876 8.09 41.08 -9.76
N LEU A 877 8.90 41.40 -8.75
CA LEU A 877 9.33 40.45 -7.73
C LEU A 877 8.15 39.91 -6.92
N LEU A 878 7.18 40.77 -6.59
CA LEU A 878 5.94 40.36 -5.92
C LEU A 878 5.14 39.35 -6.79
N GLY A 879 5.11 39.55 -8.11
CA GLY A 879 4.50 38.62 -9.06
C GLY A 879 5.18 37.24 -9.07
N GLU A 880 6.51 37.20 -9.08
CA GLU A 880 7.29 35.96 -9.00
C GLU A 880 7.03 35.21 -7.69
N ILE A 881 7.00 35.93 -6.56
CA ILE A 881 6.69 35.36 -5.25
C ILE A 881 5.25 34.81 -5.21
N ASN A 882 4.27 35.54 -5.76
CA ASN A 882 2.87 35.07 -5.81
C ASN A 882 2.74 33.77 -6.62
N ASN A 883 3.45 33.65 -7.74
CA ASN A 883 3.48 32.42 -8.53
C ASN A 883 4.11 31.26 -7.75
N ALA A 884 5.20 31.53 -7.03
CA ALA A 884 5.86 30.53 -6.18
C ALA A 884 4.95 30.04 -5.05
N VAL A 885 4.20 30.94 -4.39
CA VAL A 885 3.24 30.60 -3.32
C VAL A 885 2.03 29.84 -3.88
N ALA A 886 1.49 30.24 -5.04
CA ALA A 886 0.34 29.59 -5.65
C ALA A 886 0.62 28.14 -6.09
N ALA A 887 1.83 27.88 -6.59
CA ALA A 887 2.27 26.54 -6.98
C ALA A 887 2.39 25.57 -5.79
N ASP A 888 2.57 26.09 -4.57
CA ASP A 888 2.92 25.31 -3.38
C ASP A 888 2.08 25.66 -2.14
N ASN A 889 0.79 25.95 -2.37
CA ASN A 889 -0.11 26.67 -1.45
C ASN A 889 -0.39 26.00 -0.08
N LYS A 890 0.22 24.83 0.21
CA LYS A 890 0.19 24.15 1.51
C LYS A 890 1.56 24.10 2.22
N LEU A 891 2.65 24.55 1.58
CA LEU A 891 4.04 24.40 2.03
C LEU A 891 4.85 25.71 2.07
N ALA A 892 4.25 26.87 1.78
CA ALA A 892 4.95 28.15 1.87
C ALA A 892 5.52 28.39 3.28
N SER A 893 6.81 28.73 3.37
CA SER A 893 7.50 28.96 4.64
C SER A 893 7.03 30.25 5.32
N ASN A 894 7.11 30.30 6.66
CA ASN A 894 6.77 31.51 7.41
C ASN A 894 7.68 32.69 7.00
N SER A 895 8.96 32.42 6.73
CA SER A 895 9.93 33.41 6.24
C SER A 895 9.56 33.96 4.86
N LEU A 896 9.13 33.13 3.91
CA LEU A 896 8.68 33.60 2.59
C LEU A 896 7.46 34.52 2.70
N LEU A 897 6.48 34.14 3.51
CA LEU A 897 5.28 34.95 3.74
C LEU A 897 5.62 36.28 4.43
N ALA A 898 6.52 36.26 5.40
CA ALA A 898 6.99 37.47 6.06
C ALA A 898 7.76 38.40 5.10
N ASN A 899 8.65 37.86 4.29
CA ASN A 899 9.39 38.61 3.27
C ASN A 899 8.46 39.23 2.21
N ARG A 900 7.47 38.47 1.76
CA ARG A 900 6.41 38.97 0.88
C ARG A 900 5.66 40.14 1.53
N ALA A 901 5.37 40.06 2.82
CA ALA A 901 4.72 41.13 3.56
C ALA A 901 5.61 42.38 3.68
N TYR A 902 6.92 42.23 3.92
CA TYR A 902 7.87 43.36 3.90
C TYR A 902 7.90 44.08 2.54
N LEU A 903 7.88 43.34 1.44
CA LEU A 903 7.77 43.93 0.10
C LEU A 903 6.44 44.67 -0.10
N LEU A 904 5.33 44.15 0.45
CA LEU A 904 4.03 44.83 0.42
C LEU A 904 4.02 46.12 1.25
N PHE A 905 4.72 46.17 2.39
CA PHE A 905 4.91 47.41 3.15
C PHE A 905 5.67 48.45 2.32
N ALA A 906 6.78 48.07 1.69
CA ALA A 906 7.56 48.96 0.83
C ALA A 906 6.77 49.45 -0.41
N LEU A 907 5.79 48.67 -0.87
CA LEU A 907 4.83 49.06 -1.93
C LEU A 907 3.60 49.83 -1.42
N GLN A 908 3.57 50.22 -0.14
CA GLN A 908 2.46 50.93 0.54
C GLN A 908 1.13 50.15 0.56
N ARG A 909 1.18 48.84 0.83
CA ARG A 909 0.00 47.95 0.91
C ARG A 909 -0.11 47.19 2.24
N PRO A 910 -0.20 47.87 3.40
CA PRO A 910 -0.19 47.21 4.71
C PRO A 910 -1.38 46.28 4.97
N ALA A 911 -2.58 46.59 4.44
CA ALA A 911 -3.75 45.71 4.57
C ALA A 911 -3.56 44.36 3.84
N ALA A 912 -2.97 44.38 2.63
CA ALA A 912 -2.68 43.17 1.87
C ALA A 912 -1.55 42.33 2.51
N ALA A 913 -0.61 42.98 3.20
CA ALA A 913 0.40 42.30 3.99
C ALA A 913 -0.24 41.52 5.16
N LEU A 914 -1.16 42.15 5.89
CA LEU A 914 -1.90 41.50 6.99
C LEU A 914 -2.74 40.31 6.50
N GLU A 915 -3.49 40.48 5.42
CA GLU A 915 -4.30 39.41 4.83
C GLU A 915 -3.45 38.19 4.43
N SER A 916 -2.24 38.45 3.92
CA SER A 916 -1.37 37.39 3.42
C SER A 916 -0.81 36.43 4.46
N VAL A 917 -0.73 36.85 5.72
CA VAL A 917 -0.25 36.02 6.83
C VAL A 917 -1.38 35.46 7.69
N ALA A 918 -2.61 35.95 7.55
CA ALA A 918 -3.73 35.66 8.44
C ALA A 918 -4.05 34.17 8.55
N LYS A 919 -4.18 33.48 7.41
CA LYS A 919 -4.45 32.03 7.38
C LYS A 919 -3.34 31.25 8.09
N ARG A 920 -2.07 31.53 7.77
CA ARG A 920 -0.93 30.81 8.34
C ARG A 920 -0.79 31.08 9.84
N ARG A 921 -1.00 32.31 10.28
CA ARG A 921 -0.98 32.70 11.70
C ARG A 921 -2.03 31.97 12.54
N SER A 922 -3.19 31.67 11.96
CA SER A 922 -4.23 30.87 12.64
C SER A 922 -3.84 29.41 12.84
N GLU A 923 -2.93 28.90 12.00
CA GLU A 923 -2.40 27.53 12.08
C GLU A 923 -1.18 27.46 13.01
N VAL A 924 -0.26 28.43 12.90
CA VAL A 924 1.02 28.46 13.62
C VAL A 924 1.40 29.91 13.94
N ARG A 925 1.73 30.19 15.21
CA ARG A 925 2.34 31.46 15.62
C ARG A 925 3.86 31.40 15.51
N SER A 926 4.48 32.45 14.97
CA SER A 926 5.95 32.61 14.95
C SER A 926 6.31 34.09 15.09
N SER A 927 7.53 34.38 15.57
CA SER A 927 7.97 35.77 15.76
C SER A 927 7.96 36.57 14.44
N GLU A 928 8.30 35.94 13.30
CA GLU A 928 8.26 36.59 11.98
C GLU A 928 6.86 37.02 11.57
N LEU A 929 5.86 36.15 11.78
CA LEU A 929 4.47 36.46 11.44
C LEU A 929 3.88 37.52 12.39
N GLU A 930 4.24 37.48 13.67
CA GLU A 930 3.79 38.49 14.63
C GLU A 930 4.42 39.87 14.34
N MET A 931 5.70 39.93 13.96
CA MET A 931 6.34 41.20 13.52
C MET A 931 5.59 41.84 12.35
N VAL A 932 5.17 41.03 11.36
CA VAL A 932 4.37 41.51 10.22
C VAL A 932 3.03 42.05 10.68
N VAL A 933 2.33 41.35 11.59
CA VAL A 933 1.03 41.82 12.10
C VAL A 933 1.19 43.13 12.86
N VAL A 934 2.20 43.25 13.72
CA VAL A 934 2.51 44.47 14.48
C VAL A 934 2.77 45.63 13.53
N LEU A 935 3.67 45.46 12.55
CA LEU A 935 3.99 46.50 11.56
C LEU A 935 2.78 46.89 10.70
N ALA A 936 2.00 45.92 10.23
CA ALA A 936 0.79 46.21 9.44
C ALA A 936 -0.22 47.04 10.24
N LYS A 937 -0.46 46.66 11.50
CA LYS A 937 -1.39 47.37 12.39
C LYS A 937 -0.89 48.77 12.73
N TYR A 938 0.41 48.92 12.96
CA TYR A 938 1.04 50.21 13.21
C TYR A 938 0.92 51.16 12.00
N GLU A 939 1.25 50.70 10.79
CA GLU A 939 1.11 51.47 9.53
C GLU A 939 -0.34 51.79 9.18
N MET A 940 -1.30 50.97 9.61
CA MET A 940 -2.75 51.24 9.47
C MET A 940 -3.29 52.22 10.51
N GLY A 941 -2.48 52.70 11.45
CA GLY A 941 -2.88 53.65 12.50
C GLY A 941 -3.45 53.01 13.78
N HIS A 942 -3.35 51.69 13.94
CA HIS A 942 -3.81 50.95 15.13
C HIS A 942 -2.67 50.72 16.13
N GLN A 943 -2.09 51.81 16.64
CA GLN A 943 -0.84 51.76 17.43
C GLN A 943 -1.00 51.00 18.77
N ASP A 944 -2.07 51.25 19.52
CA ASP A 944 -2.30 50.57 20.81
C ASP A 944 -2.46 49.04 20.65
N GLU A 945 -3.15 48.61 19.59
CA GLU A 945 -3.33 47.19 19.26
C GLU A 945 -1.99 46.56 18.86
N ALA A 946 -1.18 47.27 18.04
CA ALA A 946 0.15 46.81 17.64
C ALA A 946 1.08 46.61 18.85
N MET A 947 1.07 47.55 19.81
CA MET A 947 1.89 47.45 21.02
C MET A 947 1.46 46.31 21.94
N ALA A 948 0.15 46.08 22.09
CA ALA A 948 -0.36 44.95 22.89
C ALA A 948 0.01 43.59 22.28
N ILE A 949 -0.05 43.47 20.95
CA ILE A 949 0.39 42.27 20.24
C ILE A 949 1.90 42.08 20.42
N LEU A 950 2.69 43.15 20.31
CA LEU A 950 4.14 43.12 20.47
C LEU A 950 4.57 42.71 21.88
N ASP A 951 3.92 43.23 22.92
CA ASP A 951 4.19 42.84 24.31
C ASP A 951 3.89 41.35 24.56
N THR A 952 2.81 40.85 23.97
CA THR A 952 2.46 39.42 24.03
C THR A 952 3.51 38.58 23.32
N ALA A 953 3.96 39.01 22.13
CA ALA A 953 4.98 38.32 21.35
C ALA A 953 6.35 38.32 22.04
N ILE A 954 6.78 39.43 22.65
CA ILE A 954 8.06 39.50 23.40
C ILE A 954 8.05 38.50 24.58
N LYS A 955 6.93 38.40 25.29
CA LYS A 955 6.77 37.45 26.40
C LYS A 955 6.77 35.98 25.94
N GLU A 956 6.27 35.73 24.74
CA GLU A 956 6.19 34.38 24.16
C GLU A 956 7.51 33.93 23.51
N PHE A 957 8.22 34.85 22.86
CA PHE A 957 9.43 34.60 22.07
C PHE A 957 10.67 35.33 22.64
N GLU A 958 10.88 35.27 23.97
CA GLU A 958 11.90 36.04 24.72
C GLU A 958 13.34 35.97 24.15
N THR A 959 13.68 34.95 23.37
CA THR A 959 14.99 34.79 22.73
C THR A 959 15.18 35.65 21.49
N ASP A 960 14.11 36.20 20.90
CA ASP A 960 14.17 36.96 19.66
C ASP A 960 14.37 38.45 19.93
N LYS A 961 15.64 38.87 19.91
CA LYS A 961 16.06 40.27 20.10
C LYS A 961 15.39 41.23 19.10
N ARG A 962 14.92 40.75 17.94
CA ARG A 962 14.28 41.58 16.91
C ARG A 962 12.94 42.15 17.40
N LEU A 963 12.20 41.43 18.24
CA LEU A 963 10.93 41.92 18.79
C LEU A 963 11.15 43.07 19.79
N VAL A 964 12.22 43.00 20.57
CA VAL A 964 12.61 44.06 21.52
C VAL A 964 13.09 45.30 20.76
N LEU A 965 13.96 45.11 19.75
CA LEU A 965 14.42 46.21 18.89
C LEU A 965 13.26 46.87 18.15
N LEU A 966 12.31 46.10 17.62
CA LEU A 966 11.10 46.62 16.99
C LEU A 966 10.28 47.49 17.96
N LYS A 967 10.20 47.07 19.24
CA LYS A 967 9.52 47.86 20.27
C LYS A 967 10.21 49.20 20.51
N GLU A 968 11.53 49.17 20.63
CA GLU A 968 12.35 50.39 20.81
C GLU A 968 12.20 51.34 19.60
N ASP A 969 12.25 50.81 18.38
CA ASP A 969 12.08 51.59 17.14
C ASP A 969 10.70 52.25 17.04
N LEU A 970 9.64 51.47 17.27
CA LEU A 970 8.26 51.98 17.22
C LEU A 970 7.99 53.02 18.30
N GLN A 971 8.58 52.87 19.49
CA GLN A 971 8.46 53.85 20.58
C GLN A 971 9.29 55.12 20.32
N ALA A 972 10.43 55.01 19.67
CA ALA A 972 11.28 56.14 19.29
C ALA A 972 10.75 56.92 18.07
N GLY A 973 9.75 56.39 17.37
CA GLY A 973 9.24 56.95 16.12
C GLY A 973 10.25 56.84 14.97
N THR A 974 11.24 55.96 15.08
CA THR A 974 12.21 55.68 14.03
C THR A 974 11.62 54.71 13.00
N PRO A 975 11.99 54.84 11.71
CA PRO A 975 11.59 53.85 10.71
C PRO A 975 12.14 52.48 11.13
N ALA A 976 11.25 51.50 11.32
CA ALA A 976 11.66 50.15 11.71
C ALA A 976 12.67 49.59 10.71
N SER A 977 13.77 49.02 11.21
CA SER A 977 14.77 48.38 10.36
C SER A 977 14.14 47.21 9.60
N SER A 978 14.21 47.25 8.26
CA SER A 978 13.78 46.15 7.41
C SER A 978 14.89 45.13 7.31
N VAL A 979 14.80 44.07 8.10
CA VAL A 979 15.63 42.88 7.93
C VAL A 979 14.74 41.76 7.39
N THR A 980 14.93 41.39 6.12
CA THR A 980 14.25 40.21 5.59
C THR A 980 14.67 38.97 6.37
N SER A 981 13.71 38.09 6.63
CA SER A 981 13.95 36.87 7.39
C SER A 981 14.53 35.80 6.47
N ALA A 982 15.69 35.24 6.83
CA ALA A 982 16.25 34.10 6.14
C ALA A 982 15.63 32.79 6.64
N THR A 983 15.50 31.81 5.75
CA THR A 983 15.25 30.42 6.13
C THR A 983 16.60 29.76 6.41
N VAL A 984 16.82 29.34 7.65
CA VAL A 984 18.15 28.94 8.17
C VAL A 984 18.37 27.41 8.12
N ALA A 985 17.35 26.63 7.76
CA ALA A 985 17.45 25.18 7.59
C ALA A 985 16.97 24.80 6.19
N VAL A 986 17.74 23.94 5.51
CA VAL A 986 17.33 23.36 4.22
C VAL A 986 16.32 22.26 4.51
N ASP A 987 15.05 22.45 4.13
CA ASP A 987 14.05 21.38 4.23
C ASP A 987 14.32 20.33 3.14
N SER A 988 15.25 19.43 3.45
CA SER A 988 15.61 18.32 2.57
C SER A 988 14.42 17.41 2.31
N VAL A 989 13.47 17.27 3.23
CA VAL A 989 12.34 16.35 3.11
C VAL A 989 11.30 16.86 2.11
N SER A 990 10.97 18.15 2.13
CA SER A 990 10.07 18.74 1.14
C SER A 990 10.71 18.78 -0.24
N SER A 991 12.02 19.04 -0.30
CA SER A 991 12.81 19.03 -1.54
C SER A 991 12.92 17.63 -2.13
N ILE A 992 13.24 16.63 -1.32
CA ILE A 992 13.28 15.22 -1.72
C ILE A 992 11.87 14.77 -2.14
N ARG A 993 10.83 15.16 -1.41
CA ARG A 993 9.45 14.81 -1.78
C ARG A 993 9.06 15.43 -3.11
N ALA A 994 9.41 16.70 -3.36
CA ALA A 994 9.16 17.39 -4.60
C ALA A 994 10.01 16.81 -5.74
N ALA A 995 11.30 16.55 -5.51
CA ALA A 995 12.23 15.97 -6.45
C ALA A 995 11.83 14.53 -6.83
N LEU A 996 11.46 13.68 -5.86
CA LEU A 996 10.92 12.34 -6.13
C LEU A 996 9.60 12.41 -6.91
N GLN A 997 8.76 13.39 -6.61
CA GLN A 997 7.51 13.59 -7.33
C GLN A 997 7.76 14.05 -8.78
N GLN A 998 8.68 14.99 -9.00
CA GLN A 998 9.09 15.48 -10.31
C GLN A 998 9.82 14.41 -11.12
N LEU A 999 10.78 13.70 -10.51
CA LEU A 999 11.50 12.58 -11.09
C LEU A 999 10.54 11.52 -11.62
N SER A 1000 9.47 11.25 -10.88
CA SER A 1000 8.44 10.30 -11.28
C SER A 1000 7.53 10.74 -12.42
N GLN A 1001 7.66 11.99 -12.87
CA GLN A 1001 6.93 12.60 -13.99
C GLN A 1001 7.84 12.89 -15.19
N LEU A 1002 9.15 12.67 -15.08
CA LEU A 1002 10.10 12.93 -16.17
C LEU A 1002 10.01 11.86 -17.29
N PRO A 1003 10.18 12.26 -18.55
CA PRO A 1003 10.43 11.35 -19.67
C PRO A 1003 11.68 10.49 -19.45
N ILE A 1004 11.69 9.28 -20.02
CA ILE A 1004 12.74 8.26 -19.86
C ILE A 1004 14.15 8.81 -20.17
N SER A 1005 14.26 9.61 -21.23
CA SER A 1005 15.52 10.26 -21.62
C SER A 1005 16.06 11.16 -20.49
N LEU A 1006 15.20 12.02 -19.94
CA LEU A 1006 15.56 12.96 -18.87
C LEU A 1006 15.80 12.28 -17.52
N VAL A 1007 15.11 11.16 -17.23
CA VAL A 1007 15.41 10.35 -16.04
C VAL A 1007 16.82 9.80 -16.11
N GLY A 1008 17.24 9.31 -17.28
CA GLY A 1008 18.61 8.87 -17.53
C GLY A 1008 19.64 9.98 -17.38
N ASP A 1009 19.34 11.18 -17.85
CA ASP A 1009 20.23 12.35 -17.70
C ASP A 1009 20.36 12.82 -16.25
N VAL A 1010 19.31 12.63 -15.44
CA VAL A 1010 19.26 13.04 -14.02
C VAL A 1010 19.88 11.99 -13.10
N LEU A 1011 19.54 10.71 -13.30
CA LEU A 1011 19.97 9.63 -12.40
C LEU A 1011 21.23 8.92 -12.91
N GLY A 1012 21.50 8.93 -14.21
CA GLY A 1012 22.61 8.22 -14.84
C GLY A 1012 23.98 8.90 -14.67
N PRO A 1013 25.05 8.23 -15.13
CA PRO A 1013 26.35 8.86 -15.28
C PRO A 1013 26.26 10.07 -16.24
N PRO A 1014 26.94 11.20 -15.96
CA PRO A 1014 26.88 12.40 -16.81
C PRO A 1014 27.25 12.09 -18.27
N GLY A 1015 26.42 12.54 -19.22
CA GLY A 1015 26.68 12.40 -20.66
C GLY A 1015 26.34 11.03 -21.27
N LEU A 1016 25.90 10.05 -20.46
CA LEU A 1016 25.51 8.71 -20.95
C LEU A 1016 23.99 8.49 -20.97
N GLY A 1017 23.22 9.43 -20.40
CA GLY A 1017 21.76 9.48 -20.41
C GLY A 1017 21.06 8.19 -20.01
N PHE A 1018 19.95 7.88 -20.68
CA PHE A 1018 19.14 6.67 -20.47
C PHE A 1018 19.97 5.38 -20.49
N ARG A 1019 20.83 5.19 -21.50
CA ARG A 1019 21.66 3.98 -21.66
C ARG A 1019 22.62 3.83 -20.49
N GLY A 1020 23.33 4.90 -20.12
CA GLY A 1020 24.28 4.87 -19.01
C GLY A 1020 23.65 4.58 -17.66
N TYR A 1021 22.49 5.17 -17.37
CA TYR A 1021 21.76 4.88 -16.13
C TYR A 1021 21.41 3.40 -16.03
N LEU A 1022 20.83 2.84 -17.10
CA LEU A 1022 20.40 1.45 -17.13
C LEU A 1022 21.58 0.48 -17.01
N ILE A 1023 22.68 0.75 -17.73
CA ILE A 1023 23.91 -0.06 -17.64
C ILE A 1023 24.43 -0.07 -16.21
N ARG A 1024 24.45 1.08 -15.52
CA ARG A 1024 24.93 1.17 -14.15
C ARG A 1024 24.06 0.38 -13.18
N GLU A 1025 22.73 0.51 -13.27
CA GLU A 1025 21.82 -0.18 -12.33
C GLU A 1025 21.82 -1.70 -12.55
N VAL A 1026 21.89 -2.17 -13.81
CA VAL A 1026 22.04 -3.61 -14.11
C VAL A 1026 23.41 -4.11 -13.65
N SER A 1027 24.49 -3.36 -13.90
CA SER A 1027 25.84 -3.70 -13.41
C SER A 1027 25.89 -3.82 -11.89
N LYS A 1028 25.27 -2.90 -11.14
CA LYS A 1028 25.14 -2.96 -9.68
C LYS A 1028 24.34 -4.17 -9.19
N ALA A 1029 23.23 -4.49 -9.87
CA ALA A 1029 22.42 -5.65 -9.52
C ALA A 1029 23.21 -6.95 -9.70
N VAL A 1030 23.96 -7.07 -10.80
CA VAL A 1030 24.86 -8.19 -11.07
C VAL A 1030 26.02 -8.26 -10.06
N ALA A 1031 26.66 -7.13 -9.72
CA ALA A 1031 27.71 -7.09 -8.69
C ALA A 1031 27.19 -7.44 -7.28
N SER A 1032 25.96 -7.06 -6.97
CA SER A 1032 25.30 -7.43 -5.72
C SER A 1032 25.01 -8.92 -5.66
N LEU A 1033 24.56 -9.51 -6.78
CA LEU A 1033 24.44 -10.96 -6.94
C LEU A 1033 25.77 -11.66 -6.67
N GLN A 1034 26.88 -11.19 -7.26
CA GLN A 1034 28.22 -11.77 -7.04
C GLN A 1034 28.57 -11.86 -5.55
N ARG A 1035 28.20 -10.85 -4.75
CA ARG A 1035 28.47 -10.81 -3.30
C ARG A 1035 27.62 -11.79 -2.50
N ILE A 1036 26.37 -12.04 -2.90
CA ILE A 1036 25.43 -12.90 -2.15
C ILE A 1036 25.36 -14.33 -2.67
N ALA A 1037 25.87 -14.60 -3.88
CA ALA A 1037 25.81 -15.92 -4.52
C ALA A 1037 26.40 -17.05 -3.66
N GLY A 1038 27.37 -16.74 -2.78
CA GLY A 1038 27.92 -17.71 -1.84
C GLY A 1038 26.98 -18.15 -0.72
N MET A 1039 26.00 -17.32 -0.36
CA MET A 1039 24.96 -17.63 0.64
C MET A 1039 23.76 -18.35 0.01
N LEU A 1040 23.55 -18.19 -1.30
CA LEU A 1040 22.44 -18.78 -2.05
C LEU A 1040 22.66 -20.23 -2.46
N ARG A 1041 23.86 -20.80 -2.24
CA ARG A 1041 24.22 -22.14 -2.73
C ARG A 1041 24.19 -23.22 -1.65
N ASP A 1042 23.35 -24.23 -1.83
CA ASP A 1042 23.51 -25.52 -1.16
C ASP A 1042 24.57 -26.37 -1.89
N ARG A 1043 25.63 -26.79 -1.19
CA ARG A 1043 26.81 -27.42 -1.80
C ARG A 1043 26.64 -28.91 -2.12
N LYS A 1044 25.45 -29.49 -1.87
CA LYS A 1044 25.25 -30.95 -1.86
C LYS A 1044 24.56 -31.55 -3.08
N ASN A 1045 24.09 -30.78 -4.06
CA ASN A 1045 23.31 -31.32 -5.19
C ASN A 1045 23.70 -30.73 -6.55
N SER A 1046 24.10 -31.57 -7.51
CA SER A 1046 24.56 -31.15 -8.85
C SER A 1046 23.45 -31.06 -9.89
N ALA A 1047 22.22 -31.49 -9.56
CA ALA A 1047 21.07 -31.45 -10.46
C ALA A 1047 20.34 -30.08 -10.47
N ASP A 1048 20.76 -29.12 -9.65
CA ASP A 1048 20.09 -27.82 -9.43
C ASP A 1048 20.57 -26.68 -10.36
N GLU A 1049 21.34 -26.93 -11.42
CA GLU A 1049 22.01 -25.84 -12.18
C GLU A 1049 21.05 -24.90 -12.94
N ALA A 1050 19.98 -25.43 -13.54
CA ALA A 1050 18.93 -24.60 -14.16
C ALA A 1050 18.08 -23.85 -13.11
N ARG A 1051 17.92 -24.44 -11.92
CA ARG A 1051 17.24 -23.81 -10.79
C ARG A 1051 18.09 -22.68 -10.20
N ILE A 1052 19.41 -22.87 -10.13
CA ILE A 1052 20.37 -21.85 -9.72
C ILE A 1052 20.31 -20.67 -10.69
N GLU A 1053 20.26 -20.86 -12.01
CA GLU A 1053 20.11 -19.75 -12.96
C GLU A 1053 18.82 -18.94 -12.72
N ASN A 1054 17.69 -19.62 -12.51
CA ASN A 1054 16.41 -18.98 -12.19
C ASN A 1054 16.39 -18.29 -10.82
N ASP A 1055 17.06 -18.86 -9.82
CA ASP A 1055 17.20 -18.27 -8.48
C ASP A 1055 18.13 -17.05 -8.52
N LEU A 1056 19.21 -17.10 -9.31
CA LEU A 1056 20.12 -15.98 -9.55
C LEU A 1056 19.42 -14.86 -10.34
N ASN A 1057 18.66 -15.20 -11.38
CA ASN A 1057 17.82 -14.26 -12.14
C ASN A 1057 16.76 -13.63 -11.23
N SER A 1058 16.11 -14.43 -10.36
CA SER A 1058 15.16 -13.93 -9.37
C SER A 1058 15.80 -12.95 -8.39
N ALA A 1059 16.99 -13.28 -7.88
CA ALA A 1059 17.73 -12.38 -6.99
C ALA A 1059 18.14 -11.08 -7.71
N VAL A 1060 18.66 -11.16 -8.94
CA VAL A 1060 18.99 -9.96 -9.75
C VAL A 1060 17.75 -9.12 -10.01
N ARG A 1061 16.61 -9.74 -10.33
CA ARG A 1061 15.35 -9.02 -10.57
C ARG A 1061 14.82 -8.32 -9.33
N GLU A 1062 14.89 -8.93 -8.16
CA GLU A 1062 14.47 -8.27 -6.92
C GLU A 1062 15.37 -7.08 -6.60
N ILE A 1063 16.69 -7.24 -6.76
CA ILE A 1063 17.66 -6.16 -6.56
C ILE A 1063 17.44 -5.04 -7.60
N LEU A 1064 17.22 -5.41 -8.86
CA LEU A 1064 16.99 -4.47 -9.97
C LEU A 1064 15.62 -3.79 -9.85
N SER A 1065 14.59 -4.48 -9.39
CA SER A 1065 13.26 -3.91 -9.12
C SER A 1065 13.35 -2.89 -8.00
N ALA A 1066 14.10 -3.19 -6.94
CA ALA A 1066 14.34 -2.26 -5.85
C ALA A 1066 15.12 -1.02 -6.31
N SER A 1067 16.13 -1.18 -7.17
CA SER A 1067 16.93 -0.05 -7.67
C SER A 1067 16.15 0.83 -8.66
N LEU A 1068 15.33 0.21 -9.53
CA LEU A 1068 14.54 0.90 -10.54
C LEU A 1068 13.19 1.43 -10.04
N ALA A 1069 12.73 1.00 -8.86
CA ALA A 1069 11.52 1.52 -8.21
C ALA A 1069 11.58 3.04 -7.97
N LEU A 1070 12.79 3.60 -7.76
CA LEU A 1070 13.00 5.03 -7.62
C LEU A 1070 12.55 5.81 -8.87
N ALA A 1071 12.77 5.24 -10.06
CA ALA A 1071 12.37 5.80 -11.34
C ALA A 1071 10.93 5.40 -11.76
N LYS A 1072 10.23 4.60 -10.93
CA LYS A 1072 8.96 3.91 -11.26
C LYS A 1072 9.07 3.06 -12.53
N TRP A 1073 10.21 2.41 -12.73
CA TRP A 1073 10.40 1.45 -13.80
C TRP A 1073 10.19 0.06 -13.23
N ASP A 1074 9.45 -0.76 -13.96
CA ASP A 1074 9.12 -2.12 -13.54
C ASP A 1074 10.06 -3.12 -14.21
N VAL A 1075 10.46 -4.15 -13.48
CA VAL A 1075 11.14 -5.32 -14.03
C VAL A 1075 10.14 -6.46 -14.06
N ALA A 1076 9.73 -6.87 -15.26
CA ALA A 1076 8.76 -7.94 -15.45
C ALA A 1076 9.46 -9.31 -15.51
N ASP A 1077 8.90 -10.28 -14.80
CA ASP A 1077 9.27 -11.70 -14.83
C ASP A 1077 8.70 -12.37 -16.10
N GLN A 1078 9.49 -13.24 -16.72
CA GLN A 1078 9.05 -14.26 -17.69
C GLN A 1078 8.02 -13.78 -18.73
N SER A 1079 8.19 -12.56 -19.25
CA SER A 1079 7.25 -12.06 -20.24
C SER A 1079 7.47 -12.81 -21.56
N LEU A 1080 6.46 -13.57 -21.99
CA LEU A 1080 6.46 -14.15 -23.34
C LEU A 1080 6.62 -13.04 -24.36
N GLY A 1081 7.62 -13.14 -25.24
CA GLY A 1081 7.78 -12.21 -26.34
C GLY A 1081 8.98 -12.50 -27.23
N GLY A 1082 8.99 -11.88 -28.41
CA GLY A 1082 9.86 -12.27 -29.50
C GLY A 1082 9.44 -13.56 -30.19
N ILE A 1083 10.26 -14.02 -31.13
CA ILE A 1083 10.02 -15.23 -31.93
C ILE A 1083 11.22 -16.17 -31.77
N THR A 1084 10.99 -17.35 -31.18
CA THR A 1084 11.98 -18.43 -31.20
C THR A 1084 12.19 -18.95 -32.61
N ALA A 1085 13.29 -19.67 -32.89
CA ALA A 1085 13.55 -20.26 -34.20
C ALA A 1085 12.40 -21.18 -34.74
N ASN A 1086 11.50 -21.62 -33.86
CA ASN A 1086 10.32 -22.44 -34.17
C ASN A 1086 9.01 -21.63 -34.28
N GLY A 1087 9.04 -20.30 -34.24
CA GLY A 1087 7.84 -19.45 -34.35
C GLY A 1087 7.08 -19.20 -33.04
N ASN A 1088 7.45 -19.84 -31.94
CA ASN A 1088 6.79 -19.68 -30.63
C ASN A 1088 7.31 -18.46 -29.87
N PRO A 1089 6.51 -17.84 -28.98
CA PRO A 1089 6.97 -16.78 -28.08
C PRO A 1089 8.13 -17.27 -27.21
N GLY A 1090 9.20 -16.50 -27.16
CA GLY A 1090 10.37 -16.79 -26.32
C GLY A 1090 10.12 -16.47 -24.85
N GLU A 1091 10.73 -17.25 -23.95
CA GLU A 1091 10.82 -16.93 -22.53
C GLU A 1091 12.04 -16.03 -22.32
N ARG A 1092 11.81 -14.84 -21.77
CA ARG A 1092 12.83 -13.79 -21.57
C ARG A 1092 13.14 -13.71 -20.08
N ASP A 1093 14.41 -13.72 -19.68
CA ASP A 1093 14.80 -13.80 -18.26
C ASP A 1093 14.33 -12.60 -17.44
N ALA A 1094 14.45 -11.39 -17.99
CA ALA A 1094 13.78 -10.21 -17.48
C ALA A 1094 13.55 -9.15 -18.58
N VAL A 1095 12.48 -8.37 -18.43
CA VAL A 1095 12.20 -7.21 -19.30
C VAL A 1095 11.97 -5.98 -18.45
N ILE A 1096 12.71 -4.91 -18.76
CA ILE A 1096 12.60 -3.63 -18.07
C ILE A 1096 11.56 -2.79 -18.82
N ARG A 1097 10.59 -2.26 -18.09
CA ARG A 1097 9.42 -1.56 -18.63
C ARG A 1097 9.23 -0.19 -17.99
N VAL A 1098 8.79 0.77 -18.79
CA VAL A 1098 8.35 2.09 -18.31
C VAL A 1098 6.97 2.37 -18.86
N SER A 1099 6.00 2.62 -17.97
CA SER A 1099 4.59 2.85 -18.38
C SER A 1099 4.05 1.76 -19.33
N GLY A 1100 4.49 0.52 -19.18
CA GLY A 1100 4.10 -0.62 -20.03
C GLY A 1100 4.88 -0.79 -21.34
N GLN A 1101 5.76 0.15 -21.70
CA GLN A 1101 6.65 0.01 -22.85
C GLN A 1101 7.92 -0.77 -22.47
N GLU A 1102 8.30 -1.76 -23.26
CA GLU A 1102 9.55 -2.50 -23.11
C GLU A 1102 10.71 -1.63 -23.59
N ILE A 1103 11.66 -1.35 -22.68
CA ILE A 1103 12.80 -0.47 -22.96
C ILE A 1103 14.13 -1.21 -22.99
N SER A 1104 14.19 -2.40 -22.39
CA SER A 1104 15.34 -3.29 -22.44
C SER A 1104 14.97 -4.74 -22.14
N VAL A 1105 15.71 -5.66 -22.74
CA VAL A 1105 15.65 -7.09 -22.47
C VAL A 1105 16.95 -7.52 -21.80
N TYR A 1106 16.82 -8.34 -20.77
CA TYR A 1106 17.92 -8.96 -20.04
C TYR A 1106 17.86 -10.47 -20.29
N GLU A 1107 18.97 -11.03 -20.77
CA GLU A 1107 19.20 -12.45 -20.94
C GLU A 1107 20.44 -12.83 -20.11
N ALA A 1108 20.37 -13.95 -19.41
CA ALA A 1108 21.49 -14.50 -18.66
C ALA A 1108 21.73 -15.98 -18.98
N LEU A 1109 22.93 -16.45 -18.66
CA LEU A 1109 23.25 -17.88 -18.71
C LEU A 1109 24.37 -18.25 -17.74
N VAL A 1110 24.34 -19.49 -17.23
CA VAL A 1110 25.40 -20.05 -16.39
C VAL A 1110 26.51 -20.69 -17.22
N CYS A 1111 27.77 -20.34 -16.93
CA CYS A 1111 28.97 -20.94 -17.55
C CYS A 1111 29.91 -21.52 -16.50
N LYS A 1112 30.36 -22.77 -16.67
CA LYS A 1112 31.45 -23.37 -15.87
C LYS A 1112 32.84 -23.19 -16.48
N GLY A 1113 32.89 -22.71 -17.72
CA GLY A 1113 34.08 -22.54 -18.55
C GLY A 1113 33.69 -21.88 -19.88
N LEU A 1114 34.62 -21.81 -20.84
CA LEU A 1114 34.34 -21.22 -22.15
C LEU A 1114 33.48 -22.15 -23.03
N ASP A 1115 32.18 -21.88 -23.13
CA ASP A 1115 31.24 -22.55 -24.05
C ASP A 1115 30.83 -21.59 -25.18
N ARG A 1116 31.60 -21.62 -26.27
CA ARG A 1116 31.40 -20.71 -27.41
C ARG A 1116 30.02 -20.88 -28.05
N THR A 1117 29.58 -22.13 -28.21
CA THR A 1117 28.33 -22.45 -28.90
C THR A 1117 27.12 -21.98 -28.10
N ASN A 1118 27.12 -22.17 -26.77
CA ASN A 1118 26.00 -21.74 -25.94
C ASN A 1118 25.93 -20.21 -25.80
N ILE A 1119 27.07 -19.55 -25.57
CA ILE A 1119 27.15 -18.08 -25.49
C ILE A 1119 26.64 -17.44 -26.79
N LYS A 1120 27.09 -17.97 -27.93
CA LYS A 1120 26.64 -17.50 -29.26
C LYS A 1120 25.14 -17.69 -29.46
N LYS A 1121 24.60 -18.84 -29.05
CA LYS A 1121 23.18 -19.16 -29.18
C LYS A 1121 22.29 -18.21 -28.37
N HIS A 1122 22.69 -17.81 -27.17
CA HIS A 1122 21.94 -16.84 -26.36
C HIS A 1122 22.06 -15.41 -26.92
N PHE A 1123 23.24 -15.01 -27.41
CA PHE A 1123 23.40 -13.75 -28.13
C PHE A 1123 22.50 -13.65 -29.38
N ASP A 1124 22.42 -14.71 -30.18
CA ASP A 1124 21.61 -14.72 -31.40
C ASP A 1124 20.09 -14.63 -31.12
N LYS A 1125 19.65 -15.13 -29.96
CA LYS A 1125 18.26 -15.03 -29.51
C LYS A 1125 17.90 -13.67 -28.94
N LEU A 1126 18.84 -13.00 -28.29
CA LEU A 1126 18.62 -11.76 -27.54
C LEU A 1126 17.89 -10.68 -28.36
N LEU A 1127 18.25 -10.52 -29.64
CA LEU A 1127 17.65 -9.52 -30.52
C LEU A 1127 16.30 -9.96 -31.11
N ALA A 1128 15.99 -11.26 -31.06
CA ALA A 1128 14.69 -11.77 -31.46
C ALA A 1128 13.62 -11.56 -30.37
N TYR A 1129 14.03 -11.19 -29.15
CA TYR A 1129 13.18 -11.09 -27.96
C TYR A 1129 12.44 -9.75 -27.78
N GLY A 1130 12.73 -8.73 -28.58
CA GLY A 1130 11.99 -7.46 -28.53
C GLY A 1130 12.63 -6.38 -29.40
N THR A 1131 11.99 -5.21 -29.49
CA THR A 1131 12.54 -4.03 -30.16
C THR A 1131 12.90 -2.95 -29.14
N CYS A 1132 14.07 -3.09 -28.52
CA CYS A 1132 14.65 -2.17 -27.55
C CYS A 1132 15.87 -1.44 -28.11
N ASP A 1133 16.21 -0.30 -27.51
CA ASP A 1133 17.43 0.47 -27.86
C ASP A 1133 18.68 -0.06 -27.16
N ILE A 1134 18.51 -0.91 -26.14
CA ILE A 1134 19.56 -1.51 -25.33
C ILE A 1134 19.16 -2.91 -24.84
N TYR A 1135 20.11 -3.85 -24.90
CA TYR A 1135 19.94 -5.25 -24.48
C TYR A 1135 21.07 -5.65 -23.54
N PHE A 1136 20.79 -6.55 -22.59
CA PHE A 1136 21.78 -7.10 -21.67
C PHE A 1136 21.95 -8.59 -21.89
N HIS A 1137 23.21 -9.01 -21.95
CA HIS A 1137 23.63 -10.41 -21.97
C HIS A 1137 24.58 -10.66 -20.81
N VAL A 1138 24.16 -11.43 -19.82
CA VAL A 1138 24.91 -11.65 -18.59
C VAL A 1138 25.39 -13.10 -18.47
N ILE A 1139 26.67 -13.30 -18.20
CA ILE A 1139 27.21 -14.62 -17.87
C ILE A 1139 27.40 -14.73 -16.37
N TYR A 1140 26.74 -15.72 -15.76
CA TYR A 1140 27.06 -16.21 -14.43
C TYR A 1140 28.20 -17.23 -14.52
N SER A 1141 29.43 -16.77 -14.27
CA SER A 1141 30.65 -17.56 -14.46
C SER A 1141 31.08 -18.27 -13.18
N TYR A 1142 31.25 -19.59 -13.28
CA TYR A 1142 31.99 -20.44 -12.34
C TYR A 1142 33.36 -20.87 -12.89
N ALA A 1143 33.81 -20.26 -13.99
CA ALA A 1143 35.10 -20.58 -14.61
C ALA A 1143 36.28 -20.31 -13.67
N GLN A 1144 37.39 -21.03 -13.85
CA GLN A 1144 38.59 -20.79 -13.04
C GLN A 1144 39.25 -19.43 -13.31
N ASP A 1145 39.12 -18.93 -14.54
CA ASP A 1145 39.55 -17.63 -15.00
C ASP A 1145 38.49 -17.08 -15.96
N VAL A 1146 38.13 -15.81 -15.79
CA VAL A 1146 37.11 -15.10 -16.58
C VAL A 1146 37.71 -14.48 -17.85
N LYS A 1147 39.04 -14.29 -17.90
CA LYS A 1147 39.72 -13.68 -19.05
C LYS A 1147 39.44 -14.40 -20.39
N PRO A 1148 39.46 -15.74 -20.48
CA PRO A 1148 39.11 -16.43 -21.73
C PRO A 1148 37.67 -16.20 -22.19
N LEU A 1149 36.73 -15.97 -21.27
CA LEU A 1149 35.34 -15.62 -21.58
C LEU A 1149 35.26 -14.20 -22.14
N LEU A 1150 35.89 -13.22 -21.48
CA LEU A 1150 35.97 -11.83 -21.95
C LEU A 1150 36.62 -11.73 -23.34
N ASP A 1151 37.71 -12.45 -23.56
CA ASP A 1151 38.45 -12.45 -24.84
C ASP A 1151 37.65 -13.09 -25.98
N TYR A 1152 36.80 -14.08 -25.68
CA TYR A 1152 35.90 -14.67 -26.67
C TYR A 1152 34.72 -13.75 -26.97
N VAL A 1153 34.06 -13.23 -25.94
CA VAL A 1153 32.90 -12.34 -26.07
C VAL A 1153 33.25 -11.11 -26.90
N ARG A 1154 34.40 -10.48 -26.65
CA ARG A 1154 34.86 -9.36 -27.47
C ARG A 1154 34.98 -9.74 -28.94
N ARG A 1155 35.61 -10.88 -29.24
CA ARG A 1155 35.73 -11.38 -30.61
C ARG A 1155 34.39 -11.70 -31.24
N MET A 1156 33.47 -12.30 -30.48
CA MET A 1156 32.12 -12.65 -30.91
C MET A 1156 31.30 -11.40 -31.27
N LEU A 1157 31.31 -10.39 -30.39
CA LEU A 1157 30.60 -9.12 -30.59
C LEU A 1157 31.11 -8.35 -31.82
N GLU A 1158 32.37 -8.55 -32.22
CA GLU A 1158 32.99 -7.87 -33.37
C GLU A 1158 32.86 -8.68 -34.68
N HIS A 1159 33.05 -10.00 -34.65
CA HIS A 1159 33.30 -10.81 -35.86
C HIS A 1159 32.28 -11.94 -36.09
N GLU A 1160 31.50 -12.33 -35.08
CA GLU A 1160 30.52 -13.44 -35.17
C GLU A 1160 29.08 -12.90 -35.08
N ILE A 1161 28.80 -11.73 -35.68
CA ILE A 1161 27.49 -11.07 -35.55
C ILE A 1161 26.44 -11.62 -36.52
N LEU A 1162 25.16 -11.41 -36.23
CA LEU A 1162 24.07 -11.76 -37.15
C LEU A 1162 24.15 -10.93 -38.44
N PRO A 1163 23.77 -11.49 -39.62
CA PRO A 1163 23.82 -10.75 -40.89
C PRO A 1163 22.99 -9.46 -40.93
N SER A 1164 21.99 -9.33 -40.06
CA SER A 1164 21.13 -8.15 -39.91
C SER A 1164 21.78 -7.01 -39.11
N LEU A 1165 22.97 -7.22 -38.54
CA LEU A 1165 23.69 -6.24 -37.73
C LEU A 1165 24.89 -5.68 -38.49
N SER A 1166 25.08 -4.36 -38.42
CA SER A 1166 26.34 -3.71 -38.79
C SER A 1166 27.06 -3.19 -37.55
N TYR A 1167 28.19 -3.79 -37.21
CA TYR A 1167 29.02 -3.39 -36.06
C TYR A 1167 29.54 -1.95 -36.21
N ARG A 1168 29.45 -1.15 -35.13
CA ARG A 1168 29.93 0.24 -35.05
C ARG A 1168 31.15 0.39 -34.15
N GLY A 1169 31.12 -0.23 -32.97
CA GLY A 1169 32.15 -0.03 -31.95
C GLY A 1169 31.87 -0.86 -30.70
N CYS A 1170 32.91 -1.06 -29.89
CA CYS A 1170 32.87 -1.82 -28.66
C CYS A 1170 33.72 -1.11 -27.62
N GLU A 1171 33.13 -0.84 -26.46
CA GLU A 1171 33.76 -0.17 -25.33
C GLU A 1171 33.87 -1.15 -24.16
N ALA A 1172 34.98 -1.13 -23.43
CA ALA A 1172 35.12 -1.94 -22.22
C ALA A 1172 34.39 -1.26 -21.05
N LEU A 1173 33.57 -2.04 -20.33
CA LEU A 1173 32.94 -1.61 -19.10
C LEU A 1173 33.83 -2.06 -17.94
N THR A 1174 34.42 -1.11 -17.23
CA THR A 1174 35.30 -1.37 -16.09
C THR A 1174 34.95 -0.48 -14.90
N PRO A 1175 35.27 -0.90 -13.66
CA PRO A 1175 35.20 -0.02 -12.49
C PRO A 1175 36.03 1.26 -12.69
N PRO A 1176 35.65 2.41 -12.09
CA PRO A 1176 34.61 2.57 -11.05
C PRO A 1176 33.19 2.83 -11.58
N ASP A 1177 33.04 3.15 -12.87
CA ASP A 1177 31.75 3.60 -13.42
C ASP A 1177 30.72 2.45 -13.54
N PHE A 1178 31.20 1.21 -13.62
CA PHE A 1178 30.40 -0.02 -13.66
C PHE A 1178 31.00 -1.05 -12.69
N GLU A 1179 30.20 -1.57 -11.76
CA GLU A 1179 30.67 -2.48 -10.70
C GLU A 1179 31.05 -3.88 -11.20
N THR A 1180 30.55 -4.28 -12.37
CA THR A 1180 30.84 -5.56 -13.04
C THR A 1180 31.53 -5.33 -14.37
N SER A 1181 32.63 -6.05 -14.61
CA SER A 1181 33.40 -6.00 -15.85
C SER A 1181 32.64 -6.57 -17.04
N GLY A 1182 32.80 -5.94 -18.21
CA GLY A 1182 32.06 -6.30 -19.41
C GLY A 1182 32.44 -5.51 -20.66
N TYR A 1183 31.56 -5.56 -21.66
CA TYR A 1183 31.69 -4.81 -22.90
C TYR A 1183 30.35 -4.22 -23.33
N LEU A 1184 30.35 -3.01 -23.88
CA LEU A 1184 29.22 -2.38 -24.54
C LEU A 1184 29.52 -2.37 -26.04
N ALA A 1185 28.76 -3.11 -26.84
CA ALA A 1185 28.87 -3.11 -28.29
C ALA A 1185 27.68 -2.39 -28.93
N THR A 1186 27.95 -1.56 -29.94
CA THR A 1186 26.94 -0.78 -30.66
C THR A 1186 26.81 -1.30 -32.09
N TYR A 1187 25.58 -1.45 -32.55
CA TYR A 1187 25.25 -1.96 -33.89
C TYR A 1187 24.19 -1.09 -34.57
N ASN A 1188 24.18 -1.07 -35.90
CA ASN A 1188 23.01 -0.65 -36.66
C ASN A 1188 22.17 -1.87 -37.06
N VAL A 1189 20.86 -1.78 -36.88
CA VAL A 1189 19.86 -2.70 -37.47
C VAL A 1189 18.89 -1.83 -38.28
N ASP A 1190 18.81 -2.05 -39.59
CA ASP A 1190 18.08 -1.20 -40.53
C ASP A 1190 18.51 0.29 -40.44
N HIS A 1191 17.63 1.16 -39.90
CA HIS A 1191 17.85 2.59 -39.69
C HIS A 1191 18.06 2.98 -38.21
N ARG A 1192 18.14 2.00 -37.29
CA ARG A 1192 18.22 2.23 -35.83
C ARG A 1192 19.57 1.80 -35.27
N GLU A 1193 20.08 2.57 -34.31
CA GLU A 1193 21.26 2.20 -33.53
C GLU A 1193 20.83 1.48 -32.25
N ILE A 1194 21.38 0.29 -32.00
CA ILE A 1194 21.13 -0.50 -30.79
C ILE A 1194 22.43 -0.75 -30.02
N ALA A 1195 22.30 -0.89 -28.71
CA ALA A 1195 23.40 -1.25 -27.80
C ALA A 1195 23.19 -2.66 -27.23
N VAL A 1196 24.23 -3.49 -27.24
CA VAL A 1196 24.26 -4.78 -26.52
C VAL A 1196 25.34 -4.70 -25.44
N VAL A 1197 24.92 -4.87 -24.20
CA VAL A 1197 25.77 -4.80 -23.02
C VAL A 1197 26.02 -6.20 -22.52
N PHE A 1198 27.28 -6.57 -22.47
CA PHE A 1198 27.74 -7.84 -21.96
C PHE A 1198 28.36 -7.68 -20.58
N LEU A 1199 27.91 -8.45 -19.60
CA LEU A 1199 28.47 -8.44 -18.24
C LEU A 1199 28.85 -9.86 -17.82
N ILE A 1200 29.95 -10.00 -17.08
CA ILE A 1200 30.33 -11.30 -16.50
C ILE A 1200 30.36 -11.21 -14.98
N ALA A 1201 29.45 -11.93 -14.36
CA ALA A 1201 29.44 -12.16 -12.93
C ALA A 1201 30.40 -13.33 -12.60
N ASP A 1202 31.57 -13.03 -12.07
CA ASP A 1202 32.41 -14.05 -11.42
C ASP A 1202 31.74 -14.48 -10.11
N LEU A 1203 31.22 -15.71 -10.08
CA LEU A 1203 30.55 -16.33 -8.94
C LEU A 1203 31.45 -17.33 -8.20
N LYS A 1204 32.74 -17.43 -8.58
CA LYS A 1204 33.67 -18.33 -7.91
C LYS A 1204 34.14 -17.71 -6.59
N ILE A 1205 33.63 -18.21 -5.47
CA ILE A 1205 34.10 -17.84 -4.14
C ILE A 1205 35.59 -18.22 -4.03
N ARG A 1206 36.50 -17.24 -4.04
CA ARG A 1206 37.80 -17.38 -3.38
C ARG A 1206 37.54 -17.09 -1.91
N THR A 1207 37.57 -18.12 -1.07
CA THR A 1207 37.70 -17.91 0.38
C THR A 1207 39.00 -17.16 0.64
N ALA A 1208 38.88 -15.92 1.12
CA ALA A 1208 39.89 -15.23 1.88
C ALA A 1208 39.33 -15.06 3.30
#